data_AF-A0A0K2HGE1-F1
#
_entry.id   AF-A0A0K2HGE1-F1
#
_cell.length_a   1.000
_cell.length_b   1.000
_cell.length_c   1.000
_cell.angle_alpha   90.00
_cell.angle_beta   90.00
_cell.angle_gamma   90.00
#
_symmetry.space_group_name_H-M   'P 1'
#
loop_
_entity.id
_entity.type
_entity.pdbx_description
1 polymer ?
#
loop_
_entity_poly.entity_id
_entity_poly.type
_entity_poly.pdbx_seq_one_letter_code
_entity_poly.pdbx_strand_id
1 'polypeptide(L)'
;MMKNKAMRCVWLVCGLLMLAVTSCKDDLLYTDGEPIPEGETTIIAQVDFRPLVEGLAGKSRTAGDAIKSIQDLCVLLYDTEGNFVEGHSLESISNANPTDGQFYVNEVTRKDGDAPDGGTIAETKTPQANLKLTIPYGRYYIYAVANMGEDFKKAVQAHGKENGAAEEVAKYKTAIATKEGLKSISLTWDVADVAKNSQMFGHFTIVGQENNSELITINKKGMKLHSWIRRAASKVTIAYDGSKLEEGVFIYLKSVTIKDIPQNCCLGQDNPAVPENYQPKDRDEGVKLDLIKNGETIKYYEGDTEPTISDFKETYEARITKGKPLFGSKEQGENAYHPKKLADVHTEITNALYFYENMQGKGKEGTPSDKRQVVANTLNKTEPTYPNGGQENNEAWKDAKPYGTYIEVDAFYVSINDKKVGRGPIKYRFMLGKDVITDYNAERNHHYKLTLKFKGYANDADWHIEYEEPEPGIEVPNPYYISYLYNRTMNLPVKINTGGGTLTSLKAEILTNNWAPYGTLPLAKGGLDYARQYDYAENPSNSSLNQPWNGFLSLRKTAARVLACNQEGNAKDQVPSGLPEGAMVNISSNKDYYETTNKGVRKYVVGNGTHEEADGNYSITENDDHLLASIPLYTRAKQMHIKTGYTGNNPYVAYQRHAKVKITATVKVSDIEHTLEETVDIYQVRRLVNPKGIYRSNNKNEPFHVTLLRLPRENATEFIPFSSEGPWKAYVVNAQTEADRGDPPYTDPNRGFISLSVSDTENTSQDEKGVIHGVTGSDIKFDINFNGTIAADAPNRNAIVRVEYHNYTCEHLIFVHQGNRPQKLLSDKPAWHVSNLVSKNREASNPLDEGSLFKYKNLDQPIAAKNQYSSKIPMIDVTSKDFPDPVSNQNRYELVGGEIKKWMEITNQPANNKEASWGLDLTSTRIAQIEDYEALFENEMIAQGYGVLYGDESTEPKTNIVDAYGYQEDQAYYFGGSAIKDRGIRGCFVYNRNTGNHIFLPVGASGYGHRKAKEGNGVLRYSCGQTQIFPTNPNGFYTDASTAPLFYDLYMRPGAIYWTEDVTGTGTWGTTVGWDINYFTFDFNRIYEANVFNGNNSDACFIRCVEDPN
;
A
#
# COMPACT_ATOMS: atom_id res chain seq x y z
N MET A 1 -47.60 48.51 -11.19
CA MET A 1 -47.66 49.43 -12.35
C MET A 1 -48.33 48.67 -13.50
N MET A 2 -49.28 49.28 -14.22
CA MET A 2 -49.89 48.91 -15.54
C MET A 2 -49.83 47.45 -16.08
N LYS A 3 -50.84 46.88 -16.77
CA LYS A 3 -52.23 47.24 -17.14
C LYS A 3 -52.79 46.07 -17.99
N ASN A 4 -54.10 45.78 -17.92
CA ASN A 4 -54.98 45.38 -19.05
C ASN A 4 -54.62 44.12 -19.90
N LYS A 5 -55.48 43.54 -20.75
CA LYS A 5 -56.95 43.43 -20.94
C LYS A 5 -57.09 42.14 -21.77
N ALA A 6 -57.96 41.20 -21.43
CA ALA A 6 -59.41 41.21 -21.66
C ALA A 6 -59.84 41.28 -23.14
N MET A 7 -60.96 40.61 -23.42
CA MET A 7 -61.82 40.68 -24.62
C MET A 7 -61.39 39.83 -25.84
N ARG A 8 -62.18 38.80 -26.20
CA ARG A 8 -63.49 38.82 -26.91
C ARG A 8 -63.26 38.99 -28.43
N CYS A 9 -64.06 38.45 -29.35
CA CYS A 9 -65.27 37.63 -29.26
C CYS A 9 -65.60 37.05 -30.65
N VAL A 10 -66.09 35.80 -30.71
CA VAL A 10 -67.30 35.39 -31.46
C VAL A 10 -67.24 35.47 -33.00
N TRP A 11 -68.24 34.85 -33.62
CA TRP A 11 -68.61 34.84 -35.04
C TRP A 11 -67.80 33.87 -35.90
N LEU A 12 -68.42 32.91 -36.60
CA LEU A 12 -69.77 32.32 -36.52
C LEU A 12 -69.73 31.00 -37.33
N VAL A 13 -70.86 30.29 -37.52
CA VAL A 13 -71.03 29.11 -38.42
C VAL A 13 -70.35 27.84 -37.85
N CYS A 14 -70.97 26.67 -37.64
CA CYS A 14 -72.32 26.12 -37.87
C CYS A 14 -72.98 25.70 -36.53
N GLY A 15 -74.29 25.43 -36.41
CA GLY A 15 -75.30 25.31 -37.45
C GLY A 15 -75.88 23.90 -37.65
N LEU A 16 -75.85 22.99 -36.65
CA LEU A 16 -76.73 21.82 -36.52
C LEU A 16 -76.52 21.08 -35.18
N LEU A 17 -77.57 20.36 -34.71
CA LEU A 17 -77.60 19.40 -33.59
C LEU A 17 -77.35 19.93 -32.15
N MET A 18 -78.43 20.09 -31.37
CA MET A 18 -78.56 19.51 -30.02
C MET A 18 -79.98 19.69 -29.45
N LEU A 19 -80.76 18.60 -29.50
CA LEU A 19 -81.92 18.30 -28.64
C LEU A 19 -81.53 16.99 -27.92
N ALA A 20 -81.74 16.77 -26.62
CA ALA A 20 -82.61 17.47 -25.68
C ALA A 20 -82.02 17.52 -24.25
N VAL A 21 -82.43 18.54 -23.50
CA VAL A 21 -82.29 18.74 -22.04
C VAL A 21 -83.53 19.59 -21.66
N THR A 22 -84.26 19.42 -20.55
CA THR A 22 -83.87 19.07 -19.18
C THR A 22 -85.02 18.41 -18.39
N SER A 23 -84.70 17.54 -17.41
CA SER A 23 -85.48 17.41 -16.17
C SER A 23 -84.71 16.68 -15.06
N CYS A 24 -84.38 17.39 -13.96
CA CYS A 24 -84.00 16.87 -12.63
C CYS A 24 -82.69 16.04 -12.54
N LYS A 25 -81.92 16.03 -11.44
CA LYS A 25 -82.04 16.69 -10.12
C LYS A 25 -80.65 16.89 -9.47
N ASP A 26 -80.63 17.46 -8.26
CA ASP A 26 -79.44 17.88 -7.49
C ASP A 26 -78.33 16.82 -7.28
N ASP A 27 -77.06 17.24 -7.41
CA ASP A 27 -75.89 16.52 -6.88
C ASP A 27 -75.80 16.74 -5.36
N LEU A 28 -76.02 15.68 -4.59
CA LEU A 28 -75.85 15.67 -3.14
C LEU A 28 -74.42 15.26 -2.73
N LEU A 29 -73.92 15.90 -1.68
CA LEU A 29 -72.66 15.55 -1.03
C LEU A 29 -72.85 14.25 -0.23
N TYR A 30 -72.09 13.20 -0.55
CA TYR A 30 -72.15 11.91 0.15
C TYR A 30 -70.77 11.42 0.61
N THR A 31 -70.73 10.90 1.84
CA THR A 31 -69.60 10.22 2.49
C THR A 31 -69.99 8.80 2.86
N ASP A 32 -69.02 7.98 3.27
CA ASP A 32 -69.11 6.54 3.60
C ASP A 32 -70.49 6.01 4.03
N GLY A 33 -71.11 5.22 3.14
CA GLY A 33 -72.44 4.65 3.35
C GLY A 33 -73.26 4.35 2.09
N GLU A 34 -72.77 4.72 0.90
CA GLU A 34 -73.49 4.49 -0.38
C GLU A 34 -73.71 2.99 -0.70
N PRO A 35 -74.83 2.62 -1.33
CA PRO A 35 -75.06 1.25 -1.80
C PRO A 35 -74.05 0.87 -2.88
N ILE A 36 -73.47 -0.31 -2.74
CA ILE A 36 -72.54 -0.89 -3.71
C ILE A 36 -73.36 -1.28 -4.96
N PRO A 37 -73.09 -0.70 -6.14
CA PRO A 37 -73.86 -1.03 -7.35
C PRO A 37 -73.51 -2.44 -7.85
N GLU A 38 -74.48 -3.15 -8.44
CA GLU A 38 -74.21 -4.44 -9.09
C GLU A 38 -73.40 -4.24 -10.38
N GLY A 39 -72.40 -5.11 -10.60
CA GLY A 39 -71.56 -5.13 -11.81
C GLY A 39 -70.07 -4.91 -11.52
N GLU A 40 -69.34 -4.50 -12.55
CA GLU A 40 -67.87 -4.35 -12.53
C GLU A 40 -67.43 -2.91 -12.84
N THR A 41 -66.19 -2.59 -12.44
CA THR A 41 -65.48 -1.37 -12.82
C THR A 41 -64.03 -1.66 -13.18
N THR A 42 -63.54 -0.99 -14.21
CA THR A 42 -62.11 -0.90 -14.46
C THR A 42 -61.47 0.12 -13.52
N ILE A 43 -60.56 -0.35 -12.66
CA ILE A 43 -59.67 0.46 -11.84
C ILE A 43 -58.38 0.80 -12.59
N ILE A 44 -57.73 1.88 -12.17
CA ILE A 44 -56.36 2.23 -12.55
C ILE A 44 -55.51 2.10 -11.30
N ALA A 45 -54.44 1.30 -11.36
CA ALA A 45 -53.65 0.97 -10.19
C ALA A 45 -52.16 1.27 -10.40
N GLN A 46 -51.53 1.79 -9.35
CA GLN A 46 -50.08 1.99 -9.29
C GLN A 46 -49.52 1.09 -8.19
N VAL A 47 -48.52 0.30 -8.55
CA VAL A 47 -47.79 -0.57 -7.64
C VAL A 47 -46.36 -0.07 -7.58
N ASP A 48 -46.06 0.65 -6.51
CA ASP A 48 -44.77 1.25 -6.29
C ASP A 48 -43.84 0.29 -5.53
N PHE A 49 -42.66 0.09 -6.10
CA PHE A 49 -41.58 -0.59 -5.40
C PHE A 49 -41.16 0.29 -4.22
N ARG A 50 -41.32 -0.21 -2.99
CA ARG A 50 -40.91 0.51 -1.78
C ARG A 50 -39.39 0.51 -1.66
N PRO A 51 -38.71 1.68 -1.69
CA PRO A 51 -37.25 1.75 -1.61
C PRO A 51 -36.75 1.05 -0.34
N LEU A 52 -35.57 0.43 -0.42
CA LEU A 52 -34.92 -0.08 0.79
C LEU A 52 -34.72 1.05 1.80
N VAL A 53 -35.08 0.80 3.06
CA VAL A 53 -34.84 1.74 4.16
C VAL A 53 -33.40 1.56 4.66
N GLU A 54 -32.73 2.65 5.03
CA GLU A 54 -31.43 2.57 5.72
C GLU A 54 -31.61 2.01 7.14
N GLY A 55 -31.10 0.81 7.38
CA GLY A 55 -31.01 0.21 8.72
C GLY A 55 -29.77 0.66 9.50
N LEU A 56 -28.64 0.91 8.81
CA LEU A 56 -27.34 1.43 9.30
C LEU A 56 -26.62 2.19 8.13
N ALA A 57 -25.26 2.35 8.08
CA ALA A 57 -24.49 2.92 6.92
C ALA A 57 -23.17 2.14 6.53
N GLY A 58 -22.83 1.76 5.26
CA GLY A 58 -23.42 1.96 3.90
C GLY A 58 -23.66 0.74 2.93
N LYS A 59 -22.88 0.34 1.88
CA LYS A 59 -23.23 -0.60 0.73
C LYS A 59 -22.14 -1.73 0.33
N SER A 60 -22.35 -2.77 -0.56
CA SER A 60 -21.93 -4.26 -0.37
C SER A 60 -21.23 -5.17 -1.52
N ARG A 61 -21.55 -6.51 -1.78
CA ARG A 61 -20.87 -7.48 -2.76
C ARG A 61 -21.47 -8.00 -4.14
N THR A 62 -22.60 -8.72 -4.26
CA THR A 62 -23.29 -9.13 -5.52
C THR A 62 -24.17 -8.01 -6.08
N ALA A 63 -23.89 -7.43 -7.26
CA ALA A 63 -24.62 -6.30 -7.92
C ALA A 63 -25.77 -5.69 -7.12
N GLY A 64 -25.60 -4.48 -6.57
CA GLY A 64 -26.44 -3.96 -5.47
C GLY A 64 -27.93 -3.87 -5.82
N ASP A 65 -28.27 -3.89 -7.09
CA ASP A 65 -29.58 -3.87 -7.71
C ASP A 65 -30.09 -5.25 -8.20
N ALA A 66 -29.44 -6.36 -7.87
CA ALA A 66 -29.79 -7.71 -8.38
C ALA A 66 -31.25 -8.13 -8.13
N ILE A 67 -31.89 -7.59 -7.09
CA ILE A 67 -33.31 -7.80 -6.75
C ILE A 67 -34.16 -6.52 -6.93
N LYS A 68 -33.83 -5.67 -7.92
CA LYS A 68 -34.46 -4.37 -8.22
C LYS A 68 -35.36 -4.39 -9.47
N SER A 69 -35.96 -5.53 -9.81
CA SER A 69 -36.84 -5.67 -10.99
C SER A 69 -38.23 -6.22 -10.61
N ILE A 70 -39.27 -5.78 -11.32
CA ILE A 70 -40.61 -6.39 -11.29
C ILE A 70 -40.75 -7.15 -12.62
N GLN A 71 -40.73 -8.48 -12.55
CA GLN A 71 -40.74 -9.38 -13.72
C GLN A 71 -42.12 -9.99 -13.95
N ASP A 72 -42.85 -10.27 -12.87
CA ASP A 72 -44.26 -10.64 -12.90
C ASP A 72 -45.07 -9.93 -11.81
N LEU A 73 -46.38 -9.84 -12.01
CA LEU A 73 -47.32 -9.20 -11.10
C LEU A 73 -48.68 -9.92 -11.15
N CYS A 74 -49.16 -10.32 -9.97
CA CYS A 74 -50.50 -10.84 -9.73
C CYS A 74 -51.25 -9.93 -8.76
N VAL A 75 -52.58 -9.84 -8.95
CA VAL A 75 -53.50 -9.12 -8.07
C VAL A 75 -54.55 -10.10 -7.54
N LEU A 76 -54.75 -10.18 -6.22
CA LEU A 76 -55.69 -11.11 -5.58
C LEU A 76 -56.70 -10.35 -4.71
N LEU A 77 -57.98 -10.69 -4.84
CA LEU A 77 -59.11 -10.09 -4.14
C LEU A 77 -59.70 -11.07 -3.11
N TYR A 78 -59.95 -10.58 -1.90
CA TYR A 78 -60.56 -11.33 -0.80
C TYR A 78 -61.77 -10.59 -0.23
N ASP A 79 -62.81 -11.32 0.16
CA ASP A 79 -64.01 -10.77 0.79
C ASP A 79 -63.75 -10.26 2.22
N THR A 80 -64.80 -9.76 2.89
CA THR A 80 -64.71 -9.27 4.27
C THR A 80 -64.37 -10.34 5.32
N GLU A 81 -64.65 -11.61 5.03
CA GLU A 81 -64.32 -12.75 5.88
C GLU A 81 -62.88 -13.25 5.62
N GLY A 82 -62.28 -12.86 4.51
CA GLY A 82 -60.92 -13.20 4.10
C GLY A 82 -60.84 -14.38 3.12
N ASN A 83 -61.95 -14.80 2.51
CA ASN A 83 -61.98 -15.85 1.49
C ASN A 83 -61.66 -15.28 0.09
N PHE A 84 -61.02 -16.08 -0.76
CA PHE A 84 -60.68 -15.69 -2.14
C PHE A 84 -61.94 -15.42 -2.98
N VAL A 85 -61.96 -14.28 -3.68
CA VAL A 85 -63.03 -13.88 -4.61
C VAL A 85 -62.55 -14.06 -6.05
N GLU A 86 -61.49 -13.34 -6.42
CA GLU A 86 -60.95 -13.34 -7.79
C GLU A 86 -59.44 -13.07 -7.75
N GLY A 87 -58.72 -13.47 -8.80
CA GLY A 87 -57.29 -13.21 -8.92
C GLY A 87 -56.85 -13.13 -10.38
N HIS A 88 -55.97 -12.18 -10.67
CA HIS A 88 -55.55 -11.83 -12.01
C HIS A 88 -54.03 -11.91 -12.11
N SER A 89 -53.54 -12.73 -13.04
CA SER A 89 -52.13 -12.73 -13.46
C SER A 89 -51.99 -11.76 -14.62
N LEU A 90 -51.16 -10.72 -14.46
CA LEU A 90 -51.11 -9.62 -15.43
C LEU A 90 -50.05 -9.85 -16.52
N GLU A 91 -50.33 -9.37 -17.73
CA GLU A 91 -49.38 -9.38 -18.85
C GLU A 91 -48.48 -8.13 -18.81
N SER A 92 -47.17 -8.34 -18.90
CA SER A 92 -46.17 -7.26 -18.95
C SER A 92 -46.04 -6.70 -20.37
N ILE A 93 -46.17 -5.38 -20.52
CA ILE A 93 -46.03 -4.67 -21.80
C ILE A 93 -44.97 -3.57 -21.70
N SER A 94 -44.41 -3.17 -22.86
CA SER A 94 -43.34 -2.17 -22.93
C SER A 94 -43.81 -0.73 -23.19
N ASN A 95 -45.11 -0.53 -23.51
CA ASN A 95 -45.71 0.76 -23.82
C ASN A 95 -46.52 1.31 -22.63
N ALA A 96 -46.43 2.62 -22.40
CA ALA A 96 -47.00 3.30 -21.22
C ALA A 96 -48.54 3.48 -21.23
N ASN A 97 -49.30 2.55 -21.79
CA ASN A 97 -50.76 2.58 -21.90
C ASN A 97 -51.35 1.16 -21.78
N PRO A 98 -51.51 0.61 -20.55
CA PRO A 98 -52.03 -0.73 -20.34
C PRO A 98 -53.53 -0.79 -20.64
N THR A 99 -53.95 -1.85 -21.34
CA THR A 99 -55.35 -2.24 -21.38
C THR A 99 -55.68 -3.14 -20.19
N ASP A 100 -56.90 -3.67 -20.15
CA ASP A 100 -57.36 -4.50 -19.03
C ASP A 100 -56.51 -5.79 -18.89
N GLY A 101 -56.11 -6.12 -17.67
CA GLY A 101 -55.24 -7.28 -17.38
C GLY A 101 -53.76 -7.06 -17.70
N GLN A 102 -53.33 -5.83 -18.06
CA GLN A 102 -51.95 -5.53 -18.44
C GLN A 102 -51.26 -4.55 -17.46
N PHE A 103 -49.92 -4.61 -17.41
CA PHE A 103 -49.09 -3.64 -16.69
C PHE A 103 -47.80 -3.30 -17.45
N TYR A 104 -47.26 -2.10 -17.24
CA TYR A 104 -45.91 -1.73 -17.68
C TYR A 104 -45.10 -1.21 -16.49
N VAL A 105 -43.76 -1.23 -16.61
CA VAL A 105 -42.84 -0.78 -15.56
C VAL A 105 -42.01 0.41 -16.03
N ASN A 106 -41.88 1.43 -15.18
CA ASN A 106 -40.99 2.58 -15.35
C ASN A 106 -40.16 2.84 -14.09
N GLU A 107 -39.01 3.50 -14.18
CA GLU A 107 -38.31 3.99 -12.99
C GLU A 107 -38.89 5.33 -12.52
N VAL A 108 -38.97 5.49 -11.19
CA VAL A 108 -39.41 6.72 -10.50
C VAL A 108 -38.34 7.12 -9.48
N THR A 109 -38.02 8.42 -9.44
CA THR A 109 -37.11 8.99 -8.42
C THR A 109 -37.83 9.12 -7.08
N ARG A 110 -37.19 8.66 -6.01
CA ARG A 110 -37.72 8.67 -4.64
C ARG A 110 -37.15 9.81 -3.79
N LYS A 111 -37.80 10.07 -2.66
CA LYS A 111 -37.40 11.00 -1.59
C LYS A 111 -37.55 10.31 -0.23
N ASP A 112 -36.94 10.85 0.83
CA ASP A 112 -37.03 10.25 2.18
C ASP A 112 -38.48 10.11 2.69
N GLY A 113 -39.38 11.02 2.26
CA GLY A 113 -40.82 10.92 2.54
C GLY A 113 -41.53 9.71 1.93
N ASP A 114 -40.88 8.96 1.02
CA ASP A 114 -41.41 7.71 0.44
C ASP A 114 -41.04 6.46 1.30
N ALA A 115 -40.23 6.62 2.36
CA ALA A 115 -39.93 5.57 3.31
C ALA A 115 -41.11 5.29 4.26
N PRO A 116 -41.26 4.07 4.82
CA PRO A 116 -42.40 3.69 5.66
C PRO A 116 -42.68 4.62 6.85
N ASP A 117 -41.61 5.14 7.47
CA ASP A 117 -41.67 5.92 8.71
C ASP A 117 -41.03 7.32 8.55
N GLY A 118 -40.84 7.77 7.30
CA GLY A 118 -40.12 9.03 6.98
C GLY A 118 -38.61 8.99 7.23
N GLY A 119 -38.02 7.80 7.32
CA GLY A 119 -36.56 7.59 7.41
C GLY A 119 -35.83 7.75 6.07
N THR A 120 -34.50 7.68 6.09
CA THR A 120 -33.67 7.85 4.89
C THR A 120 -33.84 6.69 3.89
N ILE A 121 -33.99 7.01 2.60
CA ILE A 121 -34.04 6.01 1.53
C ILE A 121 -32.63 5.56 1.10
N ALA A 122 -32.44 4.25 0.93
CA ALA A 122 -31.17 3.67 0.47
C ALA A 122 -31.08 3.51 -1.06
N GLU A 123 -32.18 3.70 -1.78
CA GLU A 123 -32.35 3.61 -3.24
C GLU A 123 -33.02 4.89 -3.78
N THR A 124 -32.30 5.67 -4.60
CA THR A 124 -32.77 6.97 -5.11
C THR A 124 -33.72 6.87 -6.29
N LYS A 125 -33.71 5.73 -6.98
CA LYS A 125 -34.67 5.37 -8.03
C LYS A 125 -35.16 3.96 -7.81
N THR A 126 -36.44 3.71 -8.07
CA THR A 126 -37.05 2.38 -7.98
C THR A 126 -38.07 2.15 -9.09
N PRO A 127 -38.36 0.90 -9.48
CA PRO A 127 -39.48 0.60 -10.37
C PRO A 127 -40.85 1.05 -9.83
N GLN A 128 -41.76 1.33 -10.74
CA GLN A 128 -43.20 1.49 -10.51
C GLN A 128 -43.91 0.69 -11.61
N ALA A 129 -44.83 -0.20 -11.23
CA ALA A 129 -45.71 -0.89 -12.16
C ALA A 129 -47.04 -0.13 -12.25
N ASN A 130 -47.43 0.25 -13.46
CA ASN A 130 -48.69 0.92 -13.75
C ASN A 130 -49.60 -0.06 -14.49
N LEU A 131 -50.80 -0.32 -13.94
CA LEU A 131 -51.71 -1.37 -14.42
C LEU A 131 -53.16 -0.91 -14.51
N LYS A 132 -53.95 -1.66 -15.28
CA LYS A 132 -55.39 -1.43 -15.46
C LYS A 132 -56.13 -2.77 -15.33
N LEU A 133 -57.20 -2.79 -14.55
CA LEU A 133 -57.86 -4.04 -14.16
C LEU A 133 -59.36 -3.85 -13.97
N THR A 134 -60.19 -4.70 -14.56
CA THR A 134 -61.63 -4.77 -14.29
C THR A 134 -61.89 -5.73 -13.14
N ILE A 135 -62.59 -5.23 -12.11
CA ILE A 135 -62.96 -5.98 -10.91
C ILE A 135 -64.44 -5.70 -10.52
N PRO A 136 -65.11 -6.59 -9.80
CA PRO A 136 -66.45 -6.35 -9.27
C PRO A 136 -66.51 -5.15 -8.30
N TYR A 137 -67.68 -4.52 -8.19
CA TYR A 137 -67.95 -3.59 -7.08
C TYR A 137 -68.16 -4.38 -5.77
N GLY A 138 -67.61 -3.90 -4.66
CA GLY A 138 -67.65 -4.62 -3.39
C GLY A 138 -66.77 -4.02 -2.30
N ARG A 139 -66.58 -4.78 -1.22
CA ARG A 139 -65.58 -4.50 -0.17
C ARG A 139 -64.57 -5.63 -0.15
N TYR A 140 -63.31 -5.30 -0.35
CA TYR A 140 -62.26 -6.30 -0.55
C TYR A 140 -60.96 -5.94 0.17
N TYR A 141 -60.23 -6.96 0.59
CA TYR A 141 -58.77 -6.84 0.72
C TYR A 141 -58.17 -7.17 -0.64
N ILE A 142 -57.37 -6.27 -1.20
CA ILE A 142 -56.74 -6.48 -2.52
C ILE A 142 -55.23 -6.45 -2.34
N TYR A 143 -54.54 -7.50 -2.77
CA TYR A 143 -53.08 -7.66 -2.63
C TYR A 143 -52.37 -7.65 -3.98
N ALA A 144 -51.17 -7.08 -4.00
CA ALA A 144 -50.22 -7.14 -5.09
C ALA A 144 -49.09 -8.11 -4.73
N VAL A 145 -48.79 -9.04 -5.63
CA VAL A 145 -47.77 -10.08 -5.45
C VAL A 145 -46.88 -10.11 -6.68
N ALA A 146 -45.56 -10.02 -6.50
CA ALA A 146 -44.61 -9.93 -7.61
C ALA A 146 -43.43 -10.91 -7.48
N ASN A 147 -42.88 -11.30 -8.63
CA ASN A 147 -41.76 -12.22 -8.82
C ASN A 147 -41.97 -13.60 -8.17
N MET A 148 -43.22 -14.10 -8.18
CA MET A 148 -43.56 -15.44 -7.65
C MET A 148 -43.45 -16.56 -8.70
N GLY A 149 -43.18 -16.21 -9.96
CA GLY A 149 -42.93 -17.16 -11.03
C GLY A 149 -44.18 -17.85 -11.57
N GLU A 150 -43.94 -18.72 -12.55
CA GLU A 150 -44.98 -19.19 -13.46
C GLU A 150 -46.02 -20.12 -12.82
N ASP A 151 -45.63 -20.90 -11.80
CA ASP A 151 -46.56 -21.83 -11.13
C ASP A 151 -47.51 -21.12 -10.17
N PHE A 152 -47.10 -19.97 -9.60
CA PHE A 152 -48.02 -19.09 -8.86
C PHE A 152 -49.04 -18.44 -9.81
N LYS A 153 -48.61 -17.93 -10.97
CA LYS A 153 -49.54 -17.40 -12.00
C LYS A 153 -50.59 -18.44 -12.43
N LYS A 154 -50.16 -19.68 -12.70
CA LYS A 154 -51.07 -20.79 -13.03
C LYS A 154 -52.04 -21.08 -11.88
N ALA A 155 -51.58 -21.04 -10.62
CA ALA A 155 -52.44 -21.26 -9.46
C ALA A 155 -53.54 -20.19 -9.35
N VAL A 156 -53.17 -18.91 -9.54
CA VAL A 156 -54.11 -17.78 -9.59
C VAL A 156 -55.13 -17.96 -10.73
N GLN A 157 -54.67 -18.28 -11.95
CA GLN A 157 -55.53 -18.50 -13.12
C GLN A 157 -56.47 -19.72 -13.01
N ALA A 158 -56.08 -20.74 -12.23
CA ALA A 158 -56.80 -22.01 -12.08
C ALA A 158 -57.60 -22.13 -10.77
N HIS A 159 -57.56 -21.12 -9.90
CA HIS A 159 -58.44 -21.06 -8.72
C HIS A 159 -59.91 -21.01 -9.16
N GLY A 160 -60.80 -21.72 -8.45
CA GLY A 160 -62.22 -21.84 -8.81
C GLY A 160 -62.55 -22.68 -10.05
N LYS A 161 -61.57 -23.24 -10.78
CA LYS A 161 -61.81 -24.10 -11.97
C LYS A 161 -61.56 -25.58 -11.65
N GLU A 162 -62.45 -26.44 -12.14
CA GLU A 162 -62.28 -27.91 -12.12
C GLU A 162 -61.19 -28.33 -13.12
N ASN A 163 -60.00 -28.65 -12.61
CA ASN A 163 -59.02 -29.51 -13.28
C ASN A 163 -57.92 -29.92 -12.29
N GLY A 164 -57.38 -31.13 -12.45
CA GLY A 164 -56.26 -31.63 -11.66
C GLY A 164 -54.98 -30.87 -12.00
N ALA A 165 -54.57 -29.97 -11.10
CA ALA A 165 -53.30 -29.26 -11.23
C ALA A 165 -52.13 -30.13 -10.78
N ALA A 166 -50.94 -29.89 -11.35
CA ALA A 166 -49.70 -30.47 -10.83
C ALA A 166 -49.44 -30.03 -9.38
N GLU A 167 -48.75 -30.86 -8.60
CA GLU A 167 -48.55 -30.67 -7.15
C GLU A 167 -47.94 -29.30 -6.79
N GLU A 168 -46.97 -28.84 -7.59
CA GLU A 168 -46.35 -27.50 -7.50
C GLU A 168 -47.34 -26.33 -7.61
N VAL A 169 -48.43 -26.51 -8.36
CA VAL A 169 -49.51 -25.51 -8.54
C VAL A 169 -50.59 -25.70 -7.47
N ALA A 170 -50.81 -26.94 -7.02
CA ALA A 170 -51.81 -27.28 -6.00
C ALA A 170 -51.48 -26.68 -4.62
N LYS A 171 -50.19 -26.59 -4.24
CA LYS A 171 -49.77 -25.93 -2.99
C LYS A 171 -50.19 -24.46 -2.95
N TYR A 172 -49.93 -23.71 -4.04
CA TYR A 172 -50.32 -22.30 -4.14
C TYR A 172 -51.84 -22.16 -4.25
N LYS A 173 -52.52 -23.01 -5.03
CA LYS A 173 -54.00 -23.00 -5.15
C LYS A 173 -54.67 -23.19 -3.78
N THR A 174 -54.11 -24.03 -2.90
CA THR A 174 -54.59 -24.20 -1.53
C THR A 174 -54.30 -22.98 -0.66
N ALA A 175 -53.08 -22.44 -0.71
CA ALA A 175 -52.66 -21.32 0.12
C ALA A 175 -53.44 -20.03 -0.19
N ILE A 176 -53.64 -19.69 -1.47
CA ILE A 176 -54.31 -18.45 -1.87
C ILE A 176 -55.82 -18.45 -1.57
N ALA A 177 -56.43 -19.55 -1.11
CA ALA A 177 -57.86 -19.63 -0.81
C ALA A 177 -58.30 -18.67 0.33
N THR A 178 -57.37 -18.25 1.19
CA THR A 178 -57.61 -17.25 2.25
C THR A 178 -56.51 -16.19 2.29
N LYS A 179 -56.82 -15.00 2.81
CA LYS A 179 -55.84 -13.90 2.91
C LYS A 179 -54.64 -14.25 3.80
N GLU A 180 -54.87 -15.00 4.87
CA GLU A 180 -53.79 -15.42 5.77
C GLU A 180 -52.96 -16.54 5.14
N GLY A 181 -53.60 -17.50 4.46
CA GLY A 181 -52.88 -18.51 3.67
C GLY A 181 -51.97 -17.90 2.59
N LEU A 182 -52.39 -16.81 1.95
CA LEU A 182 -51.54 -16.03 1.04
C LEU A 182 -50.35 -15.39 1.75
N LYS A 183 -50.57 -14.70 2.89
CA LYS A 183 -49.50 -14.06 3.68
C LYS A 183 -48.51 -15.10 4.25
N SER A 184 -48.97 -16.31 4.56
CA SER A 184 -48.17 -17.42 5.11
C SER A 184 -47.42 -18.28 4.07
N ILE A 185 -47.49 -17.97 2.76
CA ILE A 185 -46.74 -18.74 1.75
C ILE A 185 -45.24 -18.74 2.08
N SER A 186 -44.67 -19.92 2.27
CA SER A 186 -43.24 -20.11 2.52
C SER A 186 -42.44 -20.00 1.22
N LEU A 187 -41.53 -19.02 1.18
CA LEU A 187 -40.52 -18.83 0.16
C LEU A 187 -39.23 -19.52 0.61
N THR A 188 -38.55 -20.24 -0.28
CA THR A 188 -37.27 -20.91 0.02
C THR A 188 -36.13 -20.17 -0.66
N TRP A 189 -34.98 -20.04 0.01
CA TRP A 189 -33.83 -19.27 -0.49
C TRP A 189 -33.09 -20.03 -1.60
N ASP A 190 -33.00 -19.46 -2.81
CA ASP A 190 -32.16 -19.98 -3.89
C ASP A 190 -30.71 -19.51 -3.66
N VAL A 191 -29.85 -20.45 -3.24
CA VAL A 191 -28.40 -20.24 -3.01
C VAL A 191 -27.58 -20.11 -4.29
N ALA A 192 -28.11 -20.54 -5.43
CA ALA A 192 -27.41 -20.57 -6.71
C ALA A 192 -27.70 -19.34 -7.58
N ASP A 193 -28.84 -18.68 -7.40
CA ASP A 193 -29.24 -17.49 -8.14
C ASP A 193 -29.99 -16.48 -7.25
N VAL A 194 -29.24 -15.50 -6.76
CA VAL A 194 -29.72 -14.43 -5.88
C VAL A 194 -30.85 -13.61 -6.50
N ALA A 195 -30.87 -13.43 -7.83
CA ALA A 195 -31.89 -12.61 -8.50
C ALA A 195 -33.30 -13.21 -8.37
N LYS A 196 -33.41 -14.52 -8.14
CA LYS A 196 -34.68 -15.21 -7.87
C LYS A 196 -35.22 -14.98 -6.47
N ASN A 197 -34.43 -14.49 -5.51
CA ASN A 197 -34.91 -14.17 -4.14
C ASN A 197 -35.56 -12.77 -4.09
N SER A 198 -36.21 -12.35 -5.18
CA SER A 198 -36.76 -11.02 -5.39
C SER A 198 -38.28 -10.93 -5.23
N GLN A 199 -38.91 -11.92 -4.58
CA GLN A 199 -40.35 -11.94 -4.29
C GLN A 199 -40.80 -10.71 -3.51
N MET A 200 -41.99 -10.20 -3.82
CA MET A 200 -42.54 -9.02 -3.17
C MET A 200 -44.03 -9.14 -2.89
N PHE A 201 -44.46 -8.47 -1.81
CA PHE A 201 -45.83 -8.44 -1.34
C PHE A 201 -46.26 -7.03 -0.92
N GLY A 202 -47.52 -6.68 -1.15
CA GLY A 202 -48.13 -5.42 -0.73
C GLY A 202 -49.65 -5.47 -0.81
N HIS A 203 -50.33 -4.49 -0.23
CA HIS A 203 -51.79 -4.35 -0.30
C HIS A 203 -52.16 -3.02 -0.97
N PHE A 204 -53.31 -2.99 -1.65
CA PHE A 204 -53.84 -1.77 -2.22
C PHE A 204 -54.55 -0.91 -1.19
N THR A 205 -54.52 0.39 -1.45
CA THR A 205 -55.25 1.46 -0.78
C THR A 205 -55.87 2.38 -1.84
N ILE A 206 -56.78 3.26 -1.46
CA ILE A 206 -57.31 4.28 -2.37
C ILE A 206 -56.30 5.45 -2.40
N VAL A 207 -55.95 5.96 -3.59
CA VAL A 207 -55.01 7.09 -3.74
C VAL A 207 -55.46 8.29 -2.91
N GLY A 208 -54.58 8.80 -2.05
CA GLY A 208 -54.90 9.87 -1.10
C GLY A 208 -55.56 9.41 0.21
N GLN A 209 -55.72 8.10 0.43
CA GLN A 209 -56.19 7.48 1.67
C GLN A 209 -55.24 6.37 2.16
N GLU A 210 -53.94 6.49 1.86
CA GLU A 210 -52.92 5.45 2.05
C GLU A 210 -52.67 5.03 3.52
N ASN A 211 -53.20 5.77 4.50
CA ASN A 211 -53.13 5.47 5.94
C ASN A 211 -54.37 4.74 6.51
N ASN A 212 -55.34 4.35 5.67
CA ASN A 212 -56.56 3.66 6.10
C ASN A 212 -56.42 2.12 6.09
N SER A 213 -57.43 1.44 6.66
CA SER A 213 -57.60 -0.03 6.71
C SER A 213 -57.26 -0.77 5.40
N GLU A 214 -56.70 -1.98 5.50
CA GLU A 214 -56.48 -2.90 4.36
C GLU A 214 -57.78 -3.23 3.57
N LEU A 215 -58.96 -3.06 4.21
CA LEU A 215 -60.26 -3.27 3.58
C LEU A 215 -60.71 -2.01 2.81
N ILE A 216 -60.77 -2.11 1.48
CA ILE A 216 -61.17 -1.02 0.57
C ILE A 216 -62.56 -1.26 -0.04
N THR A 217 -63.32 -0.18 -0.24
CA THR A 217 -64.65 -0.20 -0.87
C THR A 217 -64.53 0.26 -2.33
N ILE A 218 -64.88 -0.62 -3.27
CA ILE A 218 -64.93 -0.34 -4.70
C ILE A 218 -66.39 -0.05 -5.07
N ASN A 219 -66.74 1.22 -5.29
CA ASN A 219 -68.12 1.65 -5.57
C ASN A 219 -68.25 2.71 -6.69
N LYS A 220 -67.14 3.14 -7.32
CA LYS A 220 -67.12 4.22 -8.33
C LYS A 220 -66.33 3.80 -9.57
N LYS A 221 -66.75 4.29 -10.74
CA LYS A 221 -66.05 4.02 -12.01
C LYS A 221 -64.69 4.70 -12.04
N GLY A 222 -63.65 3.99 -12.50
CA GLY A 222 -62.32 4.57 -12.71
C GLY A 222 -61.59 4.95 -11.42
N MET A 223 -61.88 4.26 -10.31
CA MET A 223 -61.14 4.44 -9.06
C MET A 223 -59.64 4.24 -9.25
N LYS A 224 -58.85 5.05 -8.54
CA LYS A 224 -57.39 4.98 -8.53
C LYS A 224 -56.91 4.32 -7.24
N LEU A 225 -56.18 3.21 -7.39
CA LEU A 225 -55.60 2.48 -6.26
C LEU A 225 -54.07 2.61 -6.25
N HIS A 226 -53.50 2.52 -5.06
CA HIS A 226 -52.06 2.54 -4.82
C HIS A 226 -51.65 1.35 -3.95
N SER A 227 -50.54 0.68 -4.26
CA SER A 227 -49.93 -0.36 -3.43
C SER A 227 -48.43 -0.14 -3.31
N TRP A 228 -47.90 -0.23 -2.09
CA TRP A 228 -46.47 -0.31 -1.82
C TRP A 228 -46.06 -1.77 -1.64
N ILE A 229 -45.28 -2.32 -2.57
CA ILE A 229 -44.73 -3.68 -2.45
C ILE A 229 -43.35 -3.66 -1.77
N ARG A 230 -43.12 -4.61 -0.86
CA ARG A 230 -41.85 -4.83 -0.14
C ARG A 230 -41.24 -6.16 -0.57
N ARG A 231 -39.91 -6.21 -0.76
CA ARG A 231 -39.16 -7.46 -0.95
C ARG A 231 -39.25 -8.34 0.29
N ALA A 232 -39.22 -9.67 0.11
CA ALA A 232 -38.99 -10.64 1.20
C ALA A 232 -37.52 -10.69 1.67
N ALA A 233 -36.59 -10.25 0.80
CA ALA A 233 -35.15 -10.19 1.08
C ALA A 233 -34.67 -8.78 1.47
N SER A 234 -33.54 -8.75 2.16
CA SER A 234 -32.75 -7.58 2.55
C SER A 234 -31.30 -7.75 2.08
N LYS A 235 -30.48 -6.69 2.19
CA LYS A 235 -29.07 -6.74 1.77
C LYS A 235 -28.13 -6.08 2.79
N VAL A 236 -26.97 -6.68 3.01
CA VAL A 236 -25.99 -6.29 4.04
C VAL A 236 -24.57 -6.11 3.52
N THR A 237 -23.86 -5.21 4.18
CA THR A 237 -22.74 -4.48 3.60
C THR A 237 -21.61 -4.21 4.53
N ILE A 238 -20.39 -4.20 4.01
CA ILE A 238 -19.20 -4.24 4.85
C ILE A 238 -18.14 -3.30 4.27
N ALA A 239 -17.81 -2.29 5.05
CA ALA A 239 -16.59 -1.51 4.94
C ALA A 239 -15.74 -1.69 6.21
N TYR A 240 -14.50 -1.24 6.13
CA TYR A 240 -13.53 -1.34 7.22
C TYR A 240 -12.86 0.01 7.46
N ASP A 241 -12.53 0.29 8.72
CA ASP A 241 -11.93 1.54 9.16
C ASP A 241 -10.89 1.27 10.27
N GLY A 242 -9.61 1.37 9.91
CA GLY A 242 -8.45 1.25 10.78
C GLY A 242 -7.86 2.59 11.26
N SER A 243 -8.60 3.71 11.15
CA SER A 243 -8.09 5.05 11.49
C SER A 243 -7.73 5.21 12.98
N LYS A 244 -8.25 4.32 13.84
CA LYS A 244 -7.99 4.28 15.28
C LYS A 244 -7.01 3.18 15.71
N LEU A 245 -6.30 2.57 14.76
CA LEU A 245 -5.21 1.64 15.06
C LEU A 245 -4.03 2.34 15.74
N GLU A 246 -3.34 1.60 16.60
CA GLU A 246 -2.02 1.97 17.09
C GLU A 246 -0.97 1.86 15.98
N GLU A 247 0.15 2.57 16.16
CA GLU A 247 1.28 2.44 15.23
C GLU A 247 1.82 1.01 15.21
N GLY A 248 2.21 0.53 14.03
CA GLY A 248 2.76 -0.82 13.84
C GLY A 248 1.73 -1.95 13.77
N VAL A 249 0.43 -1.64 13.67
CA VAL A 249 -0.63 -2.65 13.55
C VAL A 249 -1.09 -2.80 12.10
N PHE A 250 -1.30 -4.05 11.68
CA PHE A 250 -1.69 -4.45 10.32
C PHE A 250 -2.80 -5.51 10.36
N ILE A 251 -3.83 -5.33 9.53
CA ILE A 251 -4.90 -6.32 9.32
C ILE A 251 -4.94 -6.72 7.86
N TYR A 252 -4.84 -8.02 7.57
CA TYR A 252 -4.93 -8.59 6.22
C TYR A 252 -6.26 -9.34 6.11
N LEU A 253 -7.23 -8.78 5.39
CA LEU A 253 -8.55 -9.41 5.22
C LEU A 253 -8.46 -10.59 4.26
N LYS A 254 -9.04 -11.73 4.65
CA LYS A 254 -9.19 -12.92 3.79
C LYS A 254 -10.57 -12.96 3.14
N SER A 255 -11.61 -12.88 3.96
CA SER A 255 -12.99 -13.02 3.51
C SER A 255 -13.99 -12.41 4.49
N VAL A 256 -15.21 -12.16 4.02
CA VAL A 256 -16.37 -11.91 4.89
C VAL A 256 -17.58 -12.68 4.39
N THR A 257 -18.29 -13.32 5.31
CA THR A 257 -19.40 -14.22 5.03
C THR A 257 -20.62 -13.79 5.81
N ILE A 258 -21.79 -13.83 5.17
CA ILE A 258 -23.06 -13.79 5.90
C ILE A 258 -23.44 -15.19 6.38
N LYS A 259 -23.76 -15.31 7.66
CA LYS A 259 -23.93 -16.59 8.36
C LYS A 259 -25.32 -16.67 8.96
N ASP A 260 -25.85 -17.89 9.03
CA ASP A 260 -27.17 -18.20 9.60
C ASP A 260 -28.29 -17.32 9.01
N ILE A 261 -28.44 -17.35 7.69
CA ILE A 261 -29.60 -16.78 7.00
C ILE A 261 -30.77 -17.79 7.07
N PRO A 262 -32.02 -17.37 7.28
CA PRO A 262 -33.16 -18.28 7.26
C PRO A 262 -33.31 -18.98 5.91
N GLN A 263 -33.49 -20.31 5.94
CA GLN A 263 -33.72 -21.09 4.72
C GLN A 263 -35.06 -20.75 4.07
N ASN A 264 -36.04 -20.34 4.87
CA ASN A 264 -37.38 -19.96 4.43
C ASN A 264 -37.82 -18.60 4.99
N CYS A 265 -38.76 -17.95 4.31
CA CYS A 265 -39.39 -16.69 4.72
C CYS A 265 -40.86 -16.65 4.27
N CYS A 266 -41.76 -16.12 5.10
CA CYS A 266 -43.16 -15.94 4.73
C CYS A 266 -43.35 -14.75 3.77
N LEU A 267 -44.20 -14.89 2.75
CA LEU A 267 -44.45 -13.88 1.73
C LEU A 267 -44.91 -12.53 2.31
N GLY A 268 -45.82 -12.56 3.30
CA GLY A 268 -46.45 -11.35 3.88
C GLY A 268 -46.56 -11.31 5.41
N GLN A 269 -46.16 -12.36 6.14
CA GLN A 269 -46.02 -12.37 7.61
C GLN A 269 -44.55 -12.22 8.02
N ASP A 270 -44.30 -11.71 9.23
CA ASP A 270 -42.98 -11.66 9.87
C ASP A 270 -42.30 -13.03 9.87
N ASN A 271 -40.97 -13.07 9.78
CA ASN A 271 -40.17 -14.30 9.80
C ASN A 271 -39.16 -14.32 10.96
N PRO A 272 -39.23 -15.26 11.91
CA PRO A 272 -40.27 -16.28 12.05
C PRO A 272 -41.61 -15.68 12.47
N ALA A 273 -42.71 -16.26 12.00
CA ALA A 273 -44.04 -15.87 12.44
C ALA A 273 -44.18 -16.15 13.95
N VAL A 274 -44.80 -15.23 14.70
CA VAL A 274 -44.98 -15.36 16.15
C VAL A 274 -45.83 -16.61 16.45
N PRO A 275 -45.31 -17.63 17.16
CA PRO A 275 -46.08 -18.85 17.45
C PRO A 275 -47.34 -18.57 18.29
N GLU A 276 -48.43 -19.31 18.06
CA GLU A 276 -49.69 -19.13 18.83
C GLU A 276 -49.53 -19.31 20.36
N ASN A 277 -48.49 -20.01 20.82
CA ASN A 277 -48.21 -20.28 22.23
C ASN A 277 -47.03 -19.47 22.82
N TYR A 278 -46.65 -18.36 22.18
CA TYR A 278 -45.47 -17.54 22.50
C TYR A 278 -45.34 -17.16 23.99
N GLN A 279 -44.25 -17.58 24.63
CA GLN A 279 -43.89 -17.19 25.99
C GLN A 279 -42.87 -16.04 25.98
N PRO A 280 -42.90 -15.09 26.93
CA PRO A 280 -41.93 -13.99 26.98
C PRO A 280 -40.46 -14.43 27.01
N LYS A 281 -40.16 -15.56 27.66
CA LYS A 281 -38.81 -16.18 27.69
C LYS A 281 -38.29 -16.60 26.32
N ASP A 282 -39.17 -16.88 25.35
CA ASP A 282 -38.79 -17.27 23.99
C ASP A 282 -38.19 -16.06 23.22
N ARG A 283 -38.33 -14.83 23.75
CA ARG A 283 -37.58 -13.64 23.29
C ARG A 283 -36.16 -13.57 23.83
N ASP A 284 -35.88 -14.13 25.01
CA ASP A 284 -34.56 -14.03 25.63
C ASP A 284 -33.56 -14.98 24.95
N GLU A 285 -33.99 -16.19 24.58
CA GLU A 285 -33.17 -17.21 23.89
C GLU A 285 -33.26 -17.19 22.34
N GLY A 286 -34.16 -16.38 21.77
CA GLY A 286 -34.39 -16.32 20.33
C GLY A 286 -35.28 -17.44 19.77
N VAL A 287 -35.84 -17.22 18.59
CA VAL A 287 -36.82 -18.13 17.96
C VAL A 287 -36.12 -19.07 16.99
N LYS A 288 -36.29 -20.38 17.20
CA LYS A 288 -35.70 -21.43 16.39
C LYS A 288 -36.16 -21.38 14.93
N LEU A 289 -35.19 -21.43 14.03
CA LEU A 289 -35.36 -21.48 12.58
C LEU A 289 -34.44 -22.54 11.95
N ASP A 290 -34.80 -22.99 10.75
CA ASP A 290 -33.89 -23.71 9.85
C ASP A 290 -33.00 -22.69 9.12
N LEU A 291 -31.69 -22.88 9.23
CA LEU A 291 -30.68 -21.86 8.88
C LEU A 291 -29.67 -22.40 7.86
N ILE A 292 -29.44 -21.63 6.80
CA ILE A 292 -28.32 -21.82 5.90
C ILE A 292 -27.08 -21.25 6.62
N LYS A 293 -26.22 -22.16 7.09
CA LYS A 293 -25.04 -21.84 7.92
C LYS A 293 -24.08 -20.83 7.27
N ASN A 294 -23.79 -21.02 5.99
CA ASN A 294 -22.95 -20.12 5.19
C ASN A 294 -23.75 -19.64 3.99
N GLY A 295 -24.06 -18.34 3.93
CA GLY A 295 -24.56 -17.68 2.73
C GLY A 295 -23.43 -17.23 1.81
N GLU A 296 -23.65 -16.14 1.09
CA GLU A 296 -22.64 -15.56 0.20
C GLU A 296 -21.36 -15.14 0.95
N THR A 297 -20.19 -15.42 0.35
CA THR A 297 -18.85 -15.13 0.90
C THR A 297 -18.06 -14.22 -0.03
N ILE A 298 -17.69 -13.03 0.43
CA ILE A 298 -16.69 -12.18 -0.23
C ILE A 298 -15.30 -12.77 0.04
N LYS A 299 -14.50 -12.99 -1.02
CA LYS A 299 -13.05 -13.22 -0.92
C LYS A 299 -12.31 -11.91 -1.22
N TYR A 300 -11.22 -11.65 -0.51
CA TYR A 300 -10.35 -10.47 -0.67
C TYR A 300 -8.93 -10.83 -1.15
N TYR A 301 -8.77 -12.03 -1.71
CA TYR A 301 -7.53 -12.54 -2.30
C TYR A 301 -7.81 -13.10 -3.71
N GLU A 302 -6.77 -13.15 -4.55
CA GLU A 302 -6.88 -13.71 -5.90
C GLU A 302 -6.76 -15.24 -5.90
N GLY A 303 -7.58 -15.89 -6.74
CA GLY A 303 -7.56 -17.34 -6.93
C GLY A 303 -8.35 -18.14 -5.89
N ASP A 304 -8.26 -19.46 -5.99
CA ASP A 304 -9.03 -20.39 -5.14
C ASP A 304 -8.27 -20.89 -3.90
N THR A 305 -6.94 -20.78 -3.90
CA THR A 305 -6.10 -21.15 -2.74
C THR A 305 -6.14 -20.06 -1.68
N GLU A 306 -6.40 -20.42 -0.42
CA GLU A 306 -6.38 -19.47 0.70
C GLU A 306 -4.95 -18.92 0.95
N PRO A 307 -4.77 -17.63 1.26
CA PRO A 307 -3.46 -17.04 1.54
C PRO A 307 -2.76 -17.67 2.74
N THR A 308 -1.46 -17.90 2.57
CA THR A 308 -0.55 -18.40 3.61
C THR A 308 0.12 -17.26 4.37
N ILE A 309 0.82 -17.58 5.47
CA ILE A 309 1.55 -16.57 6.27
C ILE A 309 2.55 -15.76 5.41
N SER A 310 3.17 -16.37 4.40
CA SER A 310 4.09 -15.72 3.45
C SER A 310 3.45 -14.75 2.45
N ASP A 311 2.11 -14.73 2.37
CA ASP A 311 1.38 -13.83 1.48
C ASP A 311 1.02 -12.49 2.13
N PHE A 312 0.98 -12.45 3.48
CA PHE A 312 0.67 -11.26 4.29
C PHE A 312 1.86 -10.29 4.40
N LYS A 313 2.13 -9.57 3.31
CA LYS A 313 3.26 -8.62 3.17
C LYS A 313 2.82 -7.25 2.65
N GLU A 314 3.78 -6.34 2.51
CA GLU A 314 3.61 -4.96 2.03
C GLU A 314 2.81 -4.80 0.70
N THR A 315 2.71 -5.87 -0.11
CA THR A 315 2.00 -5.89 -1.40
C THR A 315 0.60 -6.52 -1.36
N TYR A 316 0.11 -6.98 -0.21
CA TYR A 316 -1.22 -7.58 -0.09
C TYR A 316 -2.29 -6.49 -0.21
N GLU A 317 -3.22 -6.63 -1.17
CA GLU A 317 -4.17 -5.55 -1.52
C GLU A 317 -5.14 -5.21 -0.37
N ALA A 318 -5.73 -6.24 0.24
CA ALA A 318 -6.71 -6.11 1.32
C ALA A 318 -6.07 -5.94 2.70
N ARG A 319 -5.03 -5.10 2.76
CA ARG A 319 -4.23 -4.81 3.95
C ARG A 319 -4.57 -3.43 4.51
N ILE A 320 -5.07 -3.39 5.74
CA ILE A 320 -5.44 -2.17 6.46
C ILE A 320 -4.35 -1.79 7.45
N THR A 321 -4.07 -0.48 7.51
CA THR A 321 -3.09 0.16 8.41
C THR A 321 -3.60 1.53 8.82
N LYS A 322 -2.99 2.18 9.81
CA LYS A 322 -3.40 3.53 10.20
C LYS A 322 -3.33 4.56 9.06
N GLY A 323 -2.28 4.50 8.23
CA GLY A 323 -2.08 5.38 7.06
C GLY A 323 -2.77 4.91 5.77
N LYS A 324 -3.36 3.71 5.77
CA LYS A 324 -4.31 3.23 4.74
C LYS A 324 -5.49 2.56 5.45
N PRO A 325 -6.36 3.37 6.10
CA PRO A 325 -7.29 2.87 7.11
C PRO A 325 -8.61 2.35 6.53
N LEU A 326 -9.06 2.88 5.39
CA LEU A 326 -10.36 2.52 4.82
C LEU A 326 -10.20 1.40 3.81
N PHE A 327 -11.12 0.44 3.80
CA PHE A 327 -11.17 -0.61 2.78
C PHE A 327 -12.60 -1.09 2.51
N GLY A 328 -12.84 -1.61 1.30
CA GLY A 328 -14.00 -2.46 1.01
C GLY A 328 -14.28 -2.64 -0.48
N SER A 329 -15.51 -3.06 -0.81
CA SER A 329 -15.90 -3.48 -2.15
C SER A 329 -16.18 -2.33 -3.12
N LYS A 330 -16.02 -2.59 -4.43
CA LYS A 330 -16.33 -1.67 -5.53
C LYS A 330 -17.72 -1.94 -6.13
N GLU A 331 -18.07 -1.19 -7.18
CA GLU A 331 -19.14 -1.49 -8.14
C GLU A 331 -18.82 -2.77 -8.96
N GLN A 332 -19.82 -3.28 -9.69
CA GLN A 332 -19.74 -4.54 -10.44
C GLN A 332 -18.59 -4.54 -11.47
N GLY A 333 -17.67 -5.50 -11.34
CA GLY A 333 -16.55 -5.72 -12.28
C GLY A 333 -15.15 -5.68 -11.66
N GLU A 334 -15.00 -5.21 -10.42
CA GLU A 334 -13.71 -5.11 -9.72
C GLU A 334 -13.82 -5.56 -8.24
N ASN A 335 -12.73 -6.10 -7.67
CA ASN A 335 -12.80 -6.91 -6.45
C ASN A 335 -12.94 -6.10 -5.13
N ALA A 336 -12.04 -5.15 -4.87
CA ALA A 336 -12.04 -4.28 -3.69
C ALA A 336 -11.11 -3.06 -3.88
N TYR A 337 -11.02 -2.14 -2.90
CA TYR A 337 -10.01 -1.07 -2.85
C TYR A 337 -9.93 -0.33 -1.50
N HIS A 338 -8.92 0.55 -1.42
CA HIS A 338 -8.77 1.63 -0.44
C HIS A 338 -9.48 2.91 -0.93
N PRO A 339 -10.69 3.25 -0.46
CA PRO A 339 -11.40 4.48 -0.80
C PRO A 339 -10.79 5.70 -0.10
N LYS A 340 -11.14 6.91 -0.61
CA LYS A 340 -10.85 8.16 0.12
C LYS A 340 -11.91 8.50 1.17
N LYS A 341 -13.16 8.08 0.99
CA LYS A 341 -14.25 8.30 1.94
C LYS A 341 -15.02 7.02 2.19
N LEU A 342 -15.43 6.81 3.44
CA LEU A 342 -16.24 5.65 3.84
C LEU A 342 -17.58 5.57 3.07
N ALA A 343 -18.13 6.71 2.63
CA ALA A 343 -19.32 6.76 1.79
C ALA A 343 -19.13 6.18 0.37
N ASP A 344 -17.90 6.11 -0.14
CA ASP A 344 -17.60 5.65 -1.50
C ASP A 344 -17.62 4.10 -1.62
N VAL A 345 -17.50 3.40 -0.48
CA VAL A 345 -17.67 1.93 -0.37
C VAL A 345 -19.14 1.52 -0.35
N HIS A 346 -20.02 2.51 -0.54
CA HIS A 346 -21.27 2.55 0.19
C HIS A 346 -22.40 3.21 -0.66
N THR A 347 -22.43 2.88 -1.97
CA THR A 347 -23.36 3.36 -3.02
C THR A 347 -24.41 2.30 -3.44
N GLU A 348 -25.55 2.68 -4.06
CA GLU A 348 -26.65 1.71 -4.37
C GLU A 348 -26.29 0.55 -5.31
N ILE A 349 -25.18 0.73 -6.03
CA ILE A 349 -24.58 -0.15 -7.04
C ILE A 349 -23.24 -0.75 -6.60
N THR A 350 -22.68 -0.33 -5.45
CA THR A 350 -21.97 -1.31 -4.61
C THR A 350 -23.05 -2.34 -4.26
N ASN A 351 -23.20 -3.35 -5.12
CA ASN A 351 -22.97 -4.77 -4.81
C ASN A 351 -23.65 -5.26 -3.48
N ALA A 352 -24.06 -6.51 -3.26
CA ALA A 352 -24.77 -7.00 -2.04
C ALA A 352 -24.47 -8.41 -1.48
N LEU A 353 -24.39 -8.58 -0.15
CA LEU A 353 -24.67 -9.89 0.47
C LEU A 353 -26.17 -9.91 0.79
N TYR A 354 -26.92 -10.83 0.21
CA TYR A 354 -28.38 -10.85 0.40
C TYR A 354 -28.85 -11.94 1.38
N PHE A 355 -30.00 -11.73 2.00
CA PHE A 355 -30.62 -12.66 2.95
C PHE A 355 -32.12 -12.43 3.12
N TYR A 356 -32.84 -13.42 3.64
CA TYR A 356 -34.22 -13.30 4.09
C TYR A 356 -34.33 -12.74 5.52
N GLU A 357 -35.47 -12.13 5.82
CA GLU A 357 -35.80 -11.59 7.13
C GLU A 357 -35.61 -12.56 8.29
N ASN A 358 -35.05 -12.07 9.40
CA ASN A 358 -34.86 -12.82 10.64
C ASN A 358 -35.13 -11.96 11.89
N MET A 359 -36.31 -12.11 12.49
CA MET A 359 -36.83 -11.29 13.60
C MET A 359 -36.58 -11.95 14.96
N GLN A 360 -35.35 -11.84 15.49
CA GLN A 360 -34.94 -12.51 16.75
C GLN A 360 -35.21 -11.70 18.03
N GLY A 361 -35.88 -10.55 17.93
CA GLY A 361 -36.22 -9.70 19.08
C GLY A 361 -35.10 -8.77 19.53
N LYS A 362 -35.21 -8.26 20.75
CA LYS A 362 -34.21 -7.37 21.37
C LYS A 362 -33.59 -8.02 22.60
N GLY A 363 -32.29 -7.80 22.78
CA GLY A 363 -31.55 -8.07 24.00
C GLY A 363 -31.64 -6.91 25.00
N LYS A 364 -30.67 -6.83 25.90
CA LYS A 364 -30.69 -5.89 27.03
C LYS A 364 -29.27 -5.44 27.37
N GLU A 365 -29.07 -4.13 27.52
CA GLU A 365 -27.77 -3.57 27.93
C GLU A 365 -27.29 -4.12 29.28
N GLY A 366 -25.99 -4.41 29.38
CA GLY A 366 -25.34 -4.94 30.58
C GLY A 366 -25.66 -6.41 30.89
N THR A 367 -26.05 -7.20 29.88
CA THR A 367 -26.33 -8.66 30.02
C THR A 367 -25.62 -9.45 28.91
N PRO A 368 -25.71 -10.80 28.87
CA PRO A 368 -25.20 -11.61 27.75
C PRO A 368 -25.81 -11.28 26.38
N SER A 369 -26.89 -10.49 26.31
CA SER A 369 -27.50 -9.98 25.08
C SER A 369 -27.28 -8.47 24.85
N ASP A 370 -26.20 -7.95 25.41
CA ASP A 370 -25.56 -6.69 25.02
C ASP A 370 -24.47 -7.01 24.00
N LYS A 371 -24.61 -6.47 22.79
CA LYS A 371 -23.75 -6.78 21.65
C LYS A 371 -22.31 -6.25 21.77
N ARG A 372 -22.02 -5.42 22.76
CA ARG A 372 -20.70 -4.83 22.99
C ARG A 372 -19.79 -5.85 23.68
N GLN A 373 -18.56 -5.99 23.20
CA GLN A 373 -17.51 -6.78 23.86
C GLN A 373 -17.25 -6.34 25.31
N VAL A 374 -17.40 -5.05 25.58
CA VAL A 374 -17.35 -4.43 26.92
C VAL A 374 -18.73 -3.84 27.19
N VAL A 375 -19.57 -4.58 27.93
CA VAL A 375 -20.99 -4.23 28.13
C VAL A 375 -21.18 -3.04 29.06
N ALA A 376 -22.35 -2.42 29.03
CA ALA A 376 -22.65 -1.31 29.94
C ALA A 376 -22.52 -1.73 31.42
N ASN A 377 -21.91 -0.85 32.23
CA ASN A 377 -21.73 -0.98 33.68
C ASN A 377 -20.73 -2.05 34.16
N THR A 378 -19.89 -2.62 33.29
CA THR A 378 -18.74 -3.42 33.75
C THR A 378 -17.76 -2.58 34.59
N LEU A 379 -17.14 -3.22 35.59
CA LEU A 379 -16.14 -2.62 36.47
C LEU A 379 -14.79 -2.45 35.75
N ASN A 380 -14.40 -3.41 34.90
CA ASN A 380 -13.19 -3.33 34.10
C ASN A 380 -13.54 -2.95 32.65
N LYS A 381 -13.06 -1.80 32.19
CA LYS A 381 -13.33 -1.28 30.84
C LYS A 381 -12.27 -1.69 29.82
N THR A 382 -11.22 -2.39 30.22
CA THR A 382 -10.11 -2.79 29.33
C THR A 382 -10.13 -4.28 28.95
N GLU A 383 -11.12 -5.04 29.43
CA GLU A 383 -11.26 -6.49 29.20
C GLU A 383 -12.68 -6.84 28.70
N PRO A 384 -12.82 -7.90 27.89
CA PRO A 384 -14.13 -8.40 27.47
C PRO A 384 -14.98 -8.83 28.67
N THR A 385 -16.27 -8.52 28.66
CA THR A 385 -17.15 -8.94 29.78
C THR A 385 -17.52 -10.43 29.71
N TYR A 386 -17.55 -11.01 28.51
CA TYR A 386 -17.90 -12.42 28.26
C TYR A 386 -16.82 -13.11 27.41
N PRO A 387 -15.58 -13.32 27.92
CA PRO A 387 -14.47 -13.83 27.11
C PRO A 387 -14.73 -15.22 26.50
N ASN A 388 -15.49 -16.08 27.19
CA ASN A 388 -15.87 -17.41 26.69
C ASN A 388 -17.15 -17.41 25.83
N GLY A 389 -17.70 -16.24 25.48
CA GLY A 389 -18.93 -16.10 24.69
C GLY A 389 -18.84 -16.63 23.24
N GLY A 390 -17.64 -17.00 22.78
CA GLY A 390 -17.43 -17.71 21.52
C GLY A 390 -17.72 -19.23 21.56
N GLN A 391 -17.99 -19.81 22.74
CA GLN A 391 -18.23 -21.24 22.88
C GLN A 391 -19.73 -21.57 22.84
N GLU A 392 -20.12 -22.61 22.10
CA GLU A 392 -21.54 -22.98 21.88
C GLU A 392 -22.31 -23.38 23.15
N ASN A 393 -21.60 -23.72 24.23
CA ASN A 393 -22.14 -24.03 25.55
C ASN A 393 -22.17 -22.83 26.52
N ASN A 394 -21.82 -21.62 26.08
CA ASN A 394 -21.80 -20.41 26.90
C ASN A 394 -23.15 -19.67 26.86
N GLU A 395 -23.55 -19.04 27.97
CA GLU A 395 -24.78 -18.22 28.03
C GLU A 395 -24.76 -16.99 27.10
N ALA A 396 -23.57 -16.47 26.79
CA ALA A 396 -23.34 -15.38 25.85
C ALA A 396 -23.10 -15.85 24.41
N TRP A 397 -23.32 -17.14 24.09
CA TRP A 397 -23.15 -17.66 22.73
C TRP A 397 -24.03 -16.89 21.74
N LYS A 398 -23.38 -16.23 20.77
CA LYS A 398 -24.02 -15.31 19.80
C LYS A 398 -24.89 -14.24 20.47
N ASP A 399 -24.37 -13.67 21.55
CA ASP A 399 -25.04 -12.65 22.38
C ASP A 399 -26.41 -13.15 22.89
N ALA A 400 -26.48 -14.43 23.28
CA ALA A 400 -27.69 -15.17 23.64
C ALA A 400 -28.77 -15.26 22.54
N LYS A 401 -28.42 -15.02 21.26
CA LYS A 401 -29.31 -15.17 20.08
C LYS A 401 -28.79 -16.22 19.11
N PRO A 402 -28.82 -17.52 19.46
CA PRO A 402 -28.27 -18.63 18.65
C PRO A 402 -28.77 -18.69 17.20
N TYR A 403 -29.99 -18.19 16.92
CA TYR A 403 -30.63 -18.21 15.59
C TYR A 403 -30.54 -16.88 14.83
N GLY A 404 -29.82 -15.88 15.34
CA GLY A 404 -29.63 -14.59 14.66
C GLY A 404 -28.66 -14.67 13.48
N THR A 405 -29.01 -13.95 12.41
CA THR A 405 -28.14 -13.78 11.24
C THR A 405 -26.99 -12.84 11.58
N TYR A 406 -25.79 -13.17 11.15
CA TYR A 406 -24.59 -12.41 11.52
C TYR A 406 -23.56 -12.35 10.38
N ILE A 407 -22.63 -11.41 10.51
CA ILE A 407 -21.47 -11.26 9.64
C ILE A 407 -20.25 -11.87 10.33
N GLU A 408 -19.49 -12.70 9.63
CA GLU A 408 -18.19 -13.23 10.07
C GLU A 408 -17.09 -12.77 9.10
N VAL A 409 -16.10 -12.04 9.61
CA VAL A 409 -14.89 -11.62 8.87
C VAL A 409 -13.72 -12.50 9.27
N ASP A 410 -13.08 -13.13 8.28
CA ASP A 410 -11.80 -13.83 8.44
C ASP A 410 -10.65 -12.92 8.03
N ALA A 411 -9.63 -12.80 8.89
CA ALA A 411 -8.44 -12.01 8.62
C ALA A 411 -7.19 -12.61 9.26
N PHE A 412 -6.05 -11.96 9.02
CA PHE A 412 -4.79 -12.22 9.70
C PHE A 412 -4.29 -10.90 10.32
N TYR A 413 -3.92 -10.93 11.59
CA TYR A 413 -3.43 -9.81 12.38
C TYR A 413 -1.91 -9.88 12.52
N VAL A 414 -1.25 -8.72 12.44
CA VAL A 414 0.17 -8.56 12.79
C VAL A 414 0.35 -7.24 13.53
N SER A 415 1.05 -7.25 14.66
CA SER A 415 1.55 -6.06 15.35
C SER A 415 3.06 -6.13 15.55
N ILE A 416 3.75 -5.09 15.11
CA ILE A 416 5.18 -4.86 15.32
C ILE A 416 5.44 -3.80 16.41
N ASN A 417 4.38 -3.37 17.11
CA ASN A 417 4.44 -2.38 18.19
C ASN A 417 5.16 -2.96 19.41
N ASP A 418 6.11 -2.22 19.98
CA ASP A 418 6.95 -2.66 21.11
C ASP A 418 6.15 -2.95 22.39
N LYS A 419 5.01 -2.30 22.57
CA LYS A 419 4.11 -2.50 23.73
C LYS A 419 3.18 -3.70 23.58
N LYS A 420 2.94 -4.19 22.36
CA LYS A 420 2.08 -5.34 22.08
C LYS A 420 2.44 -6.00 20.76
N VAL A 421 3.56 -6.73 20.76
CA VAL A 421 3.96 -7.64 19.67
C VAL A 421 3.01 -8.84 19.64
N GLY A 422 2.59 -9.25 18.46
CA GLY A 422 1.84 -10.50 18.27
C GLY A 422 1.31 -10.65 16.84
N ARG A 423 1.00 -11.88 16.40
CA ARG A 423 0.41 -12.15 15.09
C ARG A 423 -0.42 -13.43 15.07
N GLY A 424 -1.37 -13.54 14.15
CA GLY A 424 -2.16 -14.77 13.98
C GLY A 424 -3.41 -14.60 13.14
N PRO A 425 -4.14 -15.69 12.83
CA PRO A 425 -5.49 -15.59 12.29
C PRO A 425 -6.41 -14.91 13.31
N ILE A 426 -7.35 -14.11 12.83
CA ILE A 426 -8.34 -13.42 13.68
C ILE A 426 -9.71 -13.43 13.00
N LYS A 427 -10.77 -13.59 13.80
CA LYS A 427 -12.16 -13.56 13.35
C LYS A 427 -12.92 -12.46 14.08
N TYR A 428 -13.78 -11.76 13.34
CA TYR A 428 -14.70 -10.75 13.88
C TYR A 428 -16.13 -11.16 13.58
N ARG A 429 -17.04 -11.08 14.56
CA ARG A 429 -18.46 -11.44 14.41
C ARG A 429 -19.38 -10.28 14.79
N PHE A 430 -20.42 -10.03 13.99
CA PHE A 430 -21.42 -8.98 14.24
C PHE A 430 -22.84 -9.53 14.02
N MET A 431 -23.67 -9.54 15.07
CA MET A 431 -25.08 -9.95 15.01
C MET A 431 -25.97 -8.85 14.41
N LEU A 432 -26.62 -9.13 13.27
CA LEU A 432 -27.35 -8.13 12.49
C LEU A 432 -28.67 -7.68 13.15
N GLY A 433 -29.01 -6.43 12.88
CA GLY A 433 -30.27 -5.78 13.22
C GLY A 433 -30.12 -4.26 13.19
N LYS A 434 -31.12 -3.53 13.70
CA LYS A 434 -31.23 -2.07 13.49
C LYS A 434 -30.37 -1.20 14.40
N ASP A 435 -29.71 -1.78 15.39
CA ASP A 435 -28.76 -1.08 16.25
C ASP A 435 -27.51 -1.92 16.56
N VAL A 436 -26.53 -1.25 17.17
CA VAL A 436 -25.24 -1.84 17.52
C VAL A 436 -25.12 -2.30 18.98
N ILE A 437 -26.26 -2.48 19.69
CA ILE A 437 -26.26 -2.67 21.15
C ILE A 437 -27.22 -3.79 21.60
N THR A 438 -28.44 -3.87 21.07
CA THR A 438 -29.51 -4.78 21.55
C THR A 438 -30.47 -5.31 20.47
N ASP A 439 -30.55 -4.75 19.27
CA ASP A 439 -31.61 -5.11 18.31
C ASP A 439 -31.15 -6.19 17.32
N TYR A 440 -31.71 -7.40 17.39
CA TYR A 440 -31.37 -8.55 16.54
C TYR A 440 -32.40 -8.81 15.43
N ASN A 441 -33.23 -7.82 15.11
CA ASN A 441 -34.25 -7.93 14.07
C ASN A 441 -33.68 -7.50 12.71
N ALA A 442 -33.37 -8.49 11.88
CA ALA A 442 -32.92 -8.28 10.52
C ALA A 442 -34.13 -8.28 9.55
N GLU A 443 -34.97 -7.25 9.65
CA GLU A 443 -36.21 -7.06 8.88
C GLU A 443 -36.03 -7.05 7.34
N ARG A 444 -37.05 -7.49 6.59
CA ARG A 444 -37.12 -7.48 5.11
C ARG A 444 -37.10 -6.07 4.50
N ASN A 445 -36.76 -5.98 3.21
CA ASN A 445 -36.71 -4.73 2.45
C ASN A 445 -35.90 -3.61 3.11
N HIS A 446 -34.84 -3.98 3.83
CA HIS A 446 -33.89 -3.06 4.45
C HIS A 446 -32.51 -3.17 3.80
N HIS A 447 -31.80 -2.06 3.79
CA HIS A 447 -30.38 -2.03 3.56
C HIS A 447 -29.70 -2.00 4.94
N TYR A 448 -29.01 -3.08 5.32
CA TYR A 448 -28.11 -3.14 6.47
C TYR A 448 -26.72 -2.83 6.03
N LYS A 449 -25.96 -2.13 6.83
CA LYS A 449 -24.91 -1.31 6.27
C LYS A 449 -23.83 -1.12 7.35
N LEU A 450 -22.78 -1.93 7.30
CA LEU A 450 -21.88 -2.17 8.42
C LEU A 450 -20.47 -1.65 8.13
N THR A 451 -19.86 -1.02 9.13
CA THR A 451 -18.44 -0.67 9.13
C THR A 451 -17.76 -1.31 10.33
N LEU A 452 -16.81 -2.22 10.11
CA LEU A 452 -15.96 -2.76 11.16
C LEU A 452 -14.85 -1.74 11.47
N LYS A 453 -14.85 -1.21 12.69
CA LYS A 453 -13.88 -0.20 13.14
C LYS A 453 -12.83 -0.83 14.04
N PHE A 454 -11.61 -0.99 13.53
CA PHE A 454 -10.48 -1.45 14.31
C PHE A 454 -9.93 -0.28 15.15
N LYS A 455 -9.80 -0.49 16.46
CA LYS A 455 -9.18 0.47 17.38
C LYS A 455 -8.05 -0.21 18.15
N GLY A 456 -7.14 0.60 18.70
CA GLY A 456 -6.04 0.12 19.52
C GLY A 456 -5.17 -0.86 18.73
N TYR A 457 -4.86 -2.01 19.32
CA TYR A 457 -4.11 -3.09 18.67
C TYR A 457 -5.02 -4.04 17.86
N ALA A 458 -6.06 -3.49 17.20
CA ALA A 458 -7.15 -4.19 16.53
C ALA A 458 -7.99 -5.16 17.40
N ASN A 459 -7.56 -5.46 18.63
CA ASN A 459 -8.28 -6.25 19.64
C ASN A 459 -9.30 -5.44 20.47
N ASP A 460 -9.45 -4.15 20.17
CA ASP A 460 -10.49 -3.24 20.69
C ASP A 460 -11.33 -2.71 19.50
N ALA A 461 -11.64 -3.60 18.56
CA ALA A 461 -12.64 -3.27 17.55
C ALA A 461 -14.00 -3.08 18.23
N ASP A 462 -14.86 -2.22 17.70
CA ASP A 462 -16.27 -2.44 17.98
C ASP A 462 -16.62 -3.80 17.34
N TRP A 463 -16.98 -4.75 18.20
CA TRP A 463 -17.49 -6.12 17.98
C TRP A 463 -16.50 -7.29 18.13
N HIS A 464 -17.01 -8.33 18.81
CA HIS A 464 -16.27 -9.28 19.66
C HIS A 464 -15.21 -10.12 18.92
N ILE A 465 -14.15 -10.46 19.65
CA ILE A 465 -12.88 -10.94 19.13
C ILE A 465 -12.45 -12.20 19.87
N GLU A 466 -12.20 -13.25 19.10
CA GLU A 466 -11.61 -14.51 19.55
C GLU A 466 -10.12 -14.48 19.16
N TYR A 467 -9.25 -14.16 20.13
CA TYR A 467 -7.79 -14.17 19.99
C TYR A 467 -7.18 -14.87 21.21
N GLU A 468 -6.73 -16.11 21.00
CA GLU A 468 -5.96 -16.87 21.98
C GLU A 468 -4.46 -16.69 21.69
N GLU A 469 -3.71 -16.17 22.66
CA GLU A 469 -2.24 -16.23 22.61
C GLU A 469 -1.76 -17.63 23.04
N PRO A 470 -0.76 -18.23 22.37
CA PRO A 470 -0.15 -19.46 22.85
C PRO A 470 0.62 -19.21 24.17
N GLU A 471 0.28 -19.96 25.21
CA GLU A 471 1.00 -19.98 26.49
C GLU A 471 1.51 -21.40 26.80
N PRO A 472 2.83 -21.62 27.04
CA PRO A 472 3.94 -20.69 26.83
C PRO A 472 4.33 -20.55 25.33
N GLY A 473 4.90 -19.39 24.95
CA GLY A 473 5.20 -19.07 23.55
C GLY A 473 6.23 -17.94 23.39
N ILE A 474 6.77 -17.78 22.16
CA ILE A 474 7.60 -16.63 21.78
C ILE A 474 6.85 -15.86 20.68
N GLU A 475 6.63 -14.57 20.90
CA GLU A 475 6.05 -13.64 19.92
C GLU A 475 7.14 -12.64 19.47
N VAL A 476 7.27 -12.46 18.15
CA VAL A 476 8.29 -11.61 17.53
C VAL A 476 7.72 -10.94 16.28
N PRO A 477 8.03 -9.66 15.99
CA PRO A 477 7.66 -9.05 14.71
C PRO A 477 8.29 -9.83 13.56
N ASN A 478 7.48 -10.35 12.65
CA ASN A 478 7.95 -10.99 11.43
C ASN A 478 6.95 -10.68 10.30
N PRO A 479 7.38 -10.00 9.22
CA PRO A 479 8.75 -9.58 8.94
C PRO A 479 9.24 -8.41 9.80
N TYR A 480 10.57 -8.25 9.89
CA TYR A 480 11.19 -7.06 10.48
C TYR A 480 12.32 -6.53 9.59
N TYR A 481 12.63 -5.23 9.72
CA TYR A 481 13.41 -4.51 8.72
C TYR A 481 14.66 -3.86 9.30
N ILE A 482 15.78 -3.92 8.55
CA ILE A 482 17.04 -3.25 8.90
C ILE A 482 17.56 -2.38 7.73
N SER A 483 18.24 -1.29 8.06
CA SER A 483 18.74 -0.31 7.09
C SER A 483 19.60 -0.91 5.96
N TYR A 484 19.51 -0.30 4.77
CA TYR A 484 20.33 -0.65 3.61
C TYR A 484 21.81 -0.30 3.78
N LEU A 485 22.15 0.50 4.79
CA LEU A 485 23.50 0.98 5.09
C LEU A 485 24.29 0.00 5.97
N TYR A 486 25.60 -0.06 5.74
CA TYR A 486 26.58 -0.78 6.54
C TYR A 486 26.76 -0.22 7.96
N ASN A 487 27.24 -1.06 8.88
CA ASN A 487 27.46 -0.74 10.29
C ASN A 487 26.30 0.06 10.92
N ARG A 488 25.08 -0.46 10.75
CA ARG A 488 23.85 0.01 11.39
C ARG A 488 23.32 -1.03 12.37
N THR A 489 22.53 -0.55 13.32
CA THR A 489 21.90 -1.35 14.36
C THR A 489 20.39 -1.17 14.29
N MET A 490 19.67 -2.21 14.68
CA MET A 490 18.26 -2.13 15.08
C MET A 490 18.08 -3.03 16.30
N ASN A 491 17.01 -2.83 17.05
CA ASN A 491 16.63 -3.71 18.16
C ASN A 491 15.33 -4.43 17.80
N LEU A 492 15.39 -5.75 17.77
CA LEU A 492 14.25 -6.64 17.56
C LEU A 492 13.53 -6.86 18.91
N PRO A 493 12.28 -6.42 19.09
CA PRO A 493 11.52 -6.73 20.29
C PRO A 493 11.04 -8.19 20.23
N VAL A 494 11.10 -8.88 21.36
CA VAL A 494 10.68 -10.28 21.53
C VAL A 494 9.87 -10.38 22.82
N LYS A 495 8.61 -10.82 22.75
CA LYS A 495 7.78 -11.18 23.90
C LYS A 495 7.90 -12.68 24.14
N ILE A 496 8.06 -13.10 25.39
CA ILE A 496 8.11 -14.50 25.80
C ILE A 496 7.01 -14.71 26.83
N ASN A 497 5.93 -15.37 26.42
CA ASN A 497 4.83 -15.76 27.32
C ASN A 497 5.33 -16.93 28.17
N THR A 498 5.44 -16.77 29.48
CA THR A 498 6.07 -17.78 30.34
C THR A 498 5.09 -18.81 30.89
N GLY A 499 3.77 -18.57 30.80
CA GLY A 499 2.75 -19.43 31.39
C GLY A 499 2.91 -19.60 32.90
N GLY A 500 3.40 -18.56 33.59
CA GLY A 500 3.75 -18.58 35.02
C GLY A 500 5.08 -19.25 35.37
N GLY A 501 5.90 -19.60 34.38
CA GLY A 501 7.26 -20.15 34.57
C GLY A 501 8.37 -19.09 34.63
N THR A 502 9.61 -19.54 34.90
CA THR A 502 10.81 -18.69 34.92
C THR A 502 11.68 -18.93 33.69
N LEU A 503 12.13 -17.87 33.00
CA LEU A 503 13.09 -17.98 31.90
C LEU A 503 14.48 -18.39 32.42
N THR A 504 15.13 -19.39 31.81
CA THR A 504 16.45 -19.90 32.20
C THR A 504 17.53 -19.72 31.13
N SER A 505 17.13 -19.57 29.85
CA SER A 505 18.06 -19.38 28.73
C SER A 505 17.38 -18.60 27.60
N LEU A 506 18.12 -17.68 26.97
CA LEU A 506 17.74 -16.99 25.74
C LEU A 506 18.90 -16.99 24.73
N LYS A 507 18.62 -17.39 23.50
CA LYS A 507 19.61 -17.50 22.40
C LYS A 507 19.00 -17.00 21.09
N ALA A 508 19.82 -16.34 20.27
CA ALA A 508 19.53 -16.07 18.86
C ALA A 508 20.57 -16.72 17.94
N GLU A 509 20.13 -17.18 16.77
CA GLU A 509 20.96 -17.84 15.75
C GLU A 509 20.52 -17.48 14.34
N ILE A 510 21.46 -17.06 13.48
CA ILE A 510 21.20 -16.79 12.07
C ILE A 510 21.21 -18.11 11.29
N LEU A 511 20.04 -18.55 10.81
CA LEU A 511 19.87 -19.79 10.04
C LEU A 511 20.27 -19.62 8.57
N THR A 512 19.91 -18.48 7.98
CA THR A 512 20.21 -18.10 6.60
C THR A 512 20.48 -16.60 6.54
N ASN A 513 21.35 -16.16 5.64
CA ASN A 513 21.73 -14.75 5.44
C ASN A 513 22.46 -14.65 4.10
N ASN A 514 21.70 -14.57 3.00
CA ASN A 514 22.29 -14.65 1.68
C ASN A 514 22.83 -13.30 1.21
N TRP A 515 23.89 -13.35 0.38
CA TRP A 515 24.40 -12.15 -0.29
C TRP A 515 23.45 -11.68 -1.40
N ALA A 516 22.75 -12.63 -2.01
CA ALA A 516 21.88 -12.43 -3.15
C ALA A 516 20.63 -11.61 -2.76
N PRO A 517 20.11 -10.79 -3.69
CA PRO A 517 18.81 -10.15 -3.55
C PRO A 517 17.69 -11.19 -3.48
N TYR A 518 16.74 -10.96 -2.58
CA TYR A 518 15.59 -11.83 -2.36
C TYR A 518 14.46 -11.53 -3.36
N GLY A 519 13.76 -12.58 -3.80
CA GLY A 519 12.53 -12.45 -4.60
C GLY A 519 12.76 -11.83 -5.98
N THR A 520 13.95 -12.02 -6.57
CA THR A 520 14.25 -11.56 -7.92
C THR A 520 13.37 -12.25 -8.97
N LEU A 521 12.84 -11.46 -9.91
CA LEU A 521 12.12 -12.00 -11.06
C LEU A 521 13.08 -12.69 -12.06
N PRO A 522 12.58 -13.60 -12.90
CA PRO A 522 13.33 -14.07 -14.07
C PRO A 522 13.73 -12.92 -15.01
N LEU A 523 14.82 -13.05 -15.76
CA LEU A 523 15.30 -12.02 -16.70
C LEU A 523 14.23 -11.63 -17.72
N ALA A 524 13.48 -12.61 -18.24
CA ALA A 524 12.35 -12.39 -19.15
C ALA A 524 11.18 -11.56 -18.55
N LYS A 525 11.17 -11.33 -17.22
CA LYS A 525 10.23 -10.47 -16.50
C LYS A 525 10.89 -9.22 -15.89
N GLY A 526 12.14 -8.91 -16.26
CA GLY A 526 12.87 -7.72 -15.80
C GLY A 526 13.59 -7.88 -14.47
N GLY A 527 14.13 -9.07 -14.19
CA GLY A 527 14.96 -9.34 -13.00
C GLY A 527 16.32 -9.96 -13.32
N LEU A 528 16.93 -10.60 -12.32
CA LEU A 528 18.34 -11.01 -12.34
C LEU A 528 18.47 -12.53 -12.20
N ASP A 529 18.43 -13.27 -13.32
CA ASP A 529 18.49 -14.74 -13.33
C ASP A 529 19.70 -15.31 -12.58
N TYR A 530 20.88 -14.68 -12.72
CA TYR A 530 22.08 -15.13 -12.02
C TYR A 530 21.90 -15.01 -10.50
N ALA A 531 21.39 -13.88 -10.02
CA ALA A 531 21.17 -13.65 -8.59
C ALA A 531 20.13 -14.61 -8.02
N ARG A 532 19.06 -14.87 -8.79
CA ARG A 532 18.01 -15.84 -8.44
C ARG A 532 18.55 -17.25 -8.23
N GLN A 533 19.60 -17.66 -8.96
CA GLN A 533 20.23 -18.98 -8.80
C GLN A 533 21.06 -19.12 -7.52
N TYR A 534 21.46 -18.00 -6.88
CA TYR A 534 22.22 -17.99 -5.62
C TYR A 534 21.39 -17.53 -4.41
N ASP A 535 20.09 -17.26 -4.58
CA ASP A 535 19.17 -17.11 -3.46
C ASP A 535 18.78 -18.49 -2.91
N TYR A 536 19.15 -18.76 -1.65
CA TYR A 536 18.81 -20.00 -0.95
C TYR A 536 17.32 -20.09 -0.61
N ALA A 537 16.59 -18.98 -0.51
CA ALA A 537 15.15 -19.01 -0.30
C ALA A 537 14.40 -19.53 -1.55
N GLU A 538 14.90 -19.19 -2.74
CA GLU A 538 14.40 -19.72 -4.02
C GLU A 538 14.90 -21.16 -4.31
N ASN A 539 16.07 -21.55 -3.77
CA ASN A 539 16.73 -22.83 -4.05
C ASN A 539 17.12 -23.61 -2.78
N PRO A 540 16.18 -23.90 -1.85
CA PRO A 540 16.50 -24.41 -0.51
C PRO A 540 17.07 -25.84 -0.48
N SER A 541 16.91 -26.60 -1.57
CA SER A 541 17.49 -27.94 -1.73
C SER A 541 19.01 -27.92 -1.98
N ASN A 542 19.58 -26.78 -2.41
CA ASN A 542 21.01 -26.65 -2.63
C ASN A 542 21.71 -26.05 -1.40
N SER A 543 22.11 -26.91 -0.46
CA SER A 543 22.78 -26.52 0.78
C SER A 543 24.08 -25.72 0.59
N SER A 544 24.74 -25.83 -0.58
CA SER A 544 25.95 -25.04 -0.88
C SER A 544 25.68 -23.53 -1.00
N LEU A 545 24.42 -23.12 -1.17
CA LEU A 545 23.99 -21.72 -1.22
C LEU A 545 23.75 -21.11 0.17
N ASN A 546 23.62 -21.92 1.23
CA ASN A 546 23.47 -21.39 2.59
C ASN A 546 24.84 -21.01 3.16
N GLN A 547 25.29 -19.80 2.80
CA GLN A 547 26.59 -19.24 3.18
C GLN A 547 26.40 -17.96 4.02
N PRO A 548 25.92 -18.06 5.27
CA PRO A 548 25.52 -16.89 6.07
C PRO A 548 26.67 -15.92 6.38
N TRP A 549 27.91 -16.39 6.29
CA TRP A 549 29.14 -15.58 6.37
C TRP A 549 29.35 -14.62 5.20
N ASN A 550 28.60 -14.75 4.10
CA ASN A 550 28.63 -13.86 2.93
C ASN A 550 27.47 -12.85 2.90
N GLY A 551 26.48 -12.99 3.78
CA GLY A 551 25.34 -12.07 3.90
C GLY A 551 25.58 -10.85 4.81
N PHE A 552 24.53 -10.05 4.97
CA PHE A 552 24.57 -8.70 5.53
C PHE A 552 24.46 -8.64 7.05
N LEU A 553 23.75 -9.59 7.67
CA LEU A 553 23.33 -9.54 9.07
C LEU A 553 24.38 -10.09 10.03
N SER A 554 24.36 -9.60 11.27
CA SER A 554 25.05 -10.18 12.43
C SER A 554 24.31 -9.91 13.75
N LEU A 555 24.46 -10.81 14.71
CA LEU A 555 24.00 -10.66 16.11
C LEU A 555 24.99 -9.91 17.03
N ARG A 556 26.14 -9.46 16.49
CA ARG A 556 27.21 -8.78 17.23
C ARG A 556 27.73 -7.58 16.46
N LYS A 557 27.98 -6.47 17.17
CA LYS A 557 28.43 -5.20 16.61
C LYS A 557 29.64 -5.37 15.68
N THR A 558 29.65 -4.61 14.58
CA THR A 558 30.76 -4.56 13.60
C THR A 558 31.18 -3.10 13.45
N ALA A 559 32.43 -2.79 13.83
CA ALA A 559 32.99 -1.43 13.73
C ALA A 559 33.80 -1.21 12.43
N ALA A 560 34.43 -2.28 11.92
CA ALA A 560 35.28 -2.23 10.74
C ALA A 560 34.51 -1.75 9.49
N ARG A 561 35.15 -0.90 8.69
CA ARG A 561 34.66 -0.45 7.37
C ARG A 561 35.07 -1.43 6.28
N VAL A 562 36.29 -1.97 6.39
CA VAL A 562 36.91 -2.88 5.42
C VAL A 562 37.39 -4.15 6.14
N LEU A 563 37.14 -5.33 5.56
CA LEU A 563 37.86 -6.55 5.91
C LEU A 563 38.80 -6.92 4.76
N ALA A 564 40.09 -7.10 5.06
CA ALA A 564 41.16 -7.31 4.08
C ALA A 564 41.74 -8.73 4.20
N CYS A 565 41.94 -9.42 3.07
CA CYS A 565 42.48 -10.79 3.07
C CYS A 565 44.02 -10.78 3.00
N ASN A 566 44.68 -11.36 4.00
CA ASN A 566 46.14 -11.34 4.13
C ASN A 566 46.91 -12.43 3.35
N GLN A 567 46.24 -13.48 2.86
CA GLN A 567 46.94 -14.63 2.26
C GLN A 567 47.35 -14.43 0.80
N GLU A 568 46.93 -13.34 0.16
CA GLU A 568 47.27 -13.02 -1.23
C GLU A 568 48.28 -11.88 -1.28
N GLY A 569 49.46 -12.14 -1.85
CA GLY A 569 50.69 -11.35 -1.66
C GLY A 569 50.71 -9.86 -2.05
N ASN A 570 49.60 -9.29 -2.52
CA ASN A 570 49.48 -7.89 -2.96
C ASN A 570 48.40 -7.10 -2.20
N ALA A 571 47.88 -7.58 -1.06
CA ALA A 571 46.85 -6.86 -0.28
C ALA A 571 47.28 -5.44 0.15
N LYS A 572 48.58 -5.22 0.35
CA LYS A 572 49.18 -3.90 0.68
C LYS A 572 49.07 -2.88 -0.46
N ASP A 573 48.89 -3.31 -1.70
CA ASP A 573 48.83 -2.42 -2.87
C ASP A 573 47.42 -1.84 -3.11
N GLN A 574 46.37 -2.32 -2.42
CA GLN A 574 44.97 -1.99 -2.74
C GLN A 574 44.18 -1.30 -1.61
N VAL A 575 44.80 -1.15 -0.44
CA VAL A 575 44.22 -0.43 0.71
C VAL A 575 45.22 0.64 1.16
N PRO A 576 44.84 1.93 1.18
CA PRO A 576 45.68 3.01 1.71
C PRO A 576 46.18 2.74 3.13
N SER A 577 47.43 3.13 3.40
CA SER A 577 48.15 2.77 4.63
C SER A 577 47.76 3.60 5.86
N GLY A 578 47.00 4.68 5.70
CA GLY A 578 46.59 5.61 6.77
C GLY A 578 45.21 5.36 7.37
N LEU A 579 44.59 4.19 7.14
CA LEU A 579 43.28 3.89 7.74
C LEU A 579 43.32 3.92 9.28
N PRO A 580 42.31 4.50 9.96
CA PRO A 580 42.22 4.55 11.41
C PRO A 580 42.24 3.16 12.06
N GLU A 581 42.74 3.10 13.30
CA GLU A 581 42.79 1.85 14.06
C GLU A 581 41.38 1.24 14.20
N GLY A 582 41.25 -0.06 13.87
CA GLY A 582 39.95 -0.76 13.85
C GLY A 582 39.04 -0.47 12.66
N ALA A 583 39.35 0.52 11.80
CA ALA A 583 38.58 0.76 10.56
C ALA A 583 38.80 -0.33 9.50
N MET A 584 39.94 -1.03 9.57
CA MET A 584 40.26 -2.20 8.77
C MET A 584 40.60 -3.39 9.67
N VAL A 585 40.08 -4.58 9.33
CA VAL A 585 40.39 -5.83 10.02
C VAL A 585 40.95 -6.84 9.01
N ASN A 586 42.11 -7.40 9.33
CA ASN A 586 42.70 -8.46 8.52
C ASN A 586 42.05 -9.82 8.80
N ILE A 587 41.66 -10.53 7.76
CA ILE A 587 40.97 -11.82 7.81
C ILE A 587 41.66 -12.85 6.89
N SER A 588 41.42 -14.14 7.13
CA SER A 588 41.76 -15.22 6.19
C SER A 588 40.64 -15.47 5.19
N SER A 589 39.38 -15.44 5.65
CA SER A 589 38.18 -15.51 4.83
C SER A 589 36.97 -14.91 5.55
N ASN A 590 35.91 -14.60 4.79
CA ASN A 590 34.62 -14.18 5.36
C ASN A 590 34.08 -15.20 6.37
N LYS A 591 34.27 -16.49 6.09
CA LYS A 591 33.80 -17.61 6.91
C LYS A 591 34.52 -17.65 8.25
N ASP A 592 35.85 -17.68 8.22
CA ASP A 592 36.67 -17.77 9.44
C ASP A 592 36.38 -16.58 10.36
N TYR A 593 36.28 -15.37 9.82
CA TYR A 593 35.93 -14.18 10.59
C TYR A 593 34.54 -14.29 11.23
N TYR A 594 33.54 -14.73 10.46
CA TYR A 594 32.16 -14.89 10.94
C TYR A 594 32.04 -15.93 12.06
N GLU A 595 32.71 -17.08 11.92
CA GLU A 595 32.68 -18.19 12.88
C GLU A 595 33.52 -17.87 14.13
N THR A 596 34.78 -17.46 13.98
CA THR A 596 35.68 -17.17 15.12
C THR A 596 35.20 -16.00 15.99
N THR A 597 34.53 -15.01 15.40
CA THR A 597 33.96 -13.86 16.15
C THR A 597 32.46 -14.03 16.45
N ASN A 598 31.91 -15.25 16.28
CA ASN A 598 30.53 -15.63 16.61
C ASN A 598 29.45 -14.67 16.07
N LYS A 599 29.64 -14.14 14.84
CA LYS A 599 28.71 -13.16 14.23
C LYS A 599 27.31 -13.72 13.96
N GLY A 600 27.18 -15.04 13.87
CA GLY A 600 25.92 -15.75 13.63
C GLY A 600 25.18 -16.28 14.87
N VAL A 601 25.77 -16.21 16.08
CA VAL A 601 25.17 -16.77 17.30
C VAL A 601 25.45 -15.89 18.52
N ARG A 602 24.39 -15.58 19.27
CA ARG A 602 24.49 -14.91 20.57
C ARG A 602 23.61 -15.60 21.61
N LYS A 603 24.17 -15.77 22.80
CA LYS A 603 23.44 -16.14 24.03
C LYS A 603 23.33 -14.88 24.88
N TYR A 604 22.21 -14.69 25.55
CA TYR A 604 21.93 -13.54 26.38
C TYR A 604 21.89 -13.98 27.85
N VAL A 605 22.41 -13.15 28.75
CA VAL A 605 22.26 -13.37 30.19
C VAL A 605 20.81 -13.07 30.54
N VAL A 606 20.13 -14.02 31.18
CA VAL A 606 18.75 -13.83 31.61
C VAL A 606 18.73 -13.09 32.94
N GLY A 607 18.02 -11.96 32.98
CA GLY A 607 17.77 -11.17 34.17
C GLY A 607 17.30 -9.76 33.81
N ASN A 608 16.31 -9.27 34.54
CA ASN A 608 15.72 -7.93 34.39
C ASN A 608 16.77 -6.80 34.39
N GLY A 609 16.69 -5.89 33.42
CA GLY A 609 17.56 -4.72 33.26
C GLY A 609 18.19 -4.57 31.87
N THR A 610 19.04 -3.55 31.74
CA THR A 610 19.87 -3.29 30.54
C THR A 610 21.25 -3.90 30.73
N HIS A 611 21.72 -4.63 29.71
CA HIS A 611 23.00 -5.31 29.68
C HIS A 611 23.94 -4.62 28.68
N GLU A 612 24.92 -3.90 29.21
CA GLU A 612 25.93 -3.16 28.45
C GLU A 612 27.12 -4.07 28.08
N GLU A 613 27.32 -4.33 26.78
CA GLU A 613 28.34 -5.28 26.30
C GLU A 613 29.06 -4.73 25.05
N ALA A 614 30.36 -5.05 24.88
CA ALA A 614 31.16 -4.63 23.73
C ALA A 614 30.59 -5.09 22.37
N ASP A 615 29.91 -6.24 22.34
CA ASP A 615 29.19 -6.76 21.16
C ASP A 615 27.83 -6.10 20.92
N GLY A 616 27.43 -5.14 21.76
CA GLY A 616 26.22 -4.33 21.62
C GLY A 616 25.15 -4.63 22.67
N ASN A 617 24.44 -3.60 23.13
CA ASN A 617 23.60 -3.64 24.33
C ASN A 617 22.23 -4.28 24.04
N TYR A 618 21.66 -4.96 25.04
CA TYR A 618 20.30 -5.51 25.03
C TYR A 618 19.59 -5.20 26.34
N SER A 619 18.27 -5.32 26.37
CA SER A 619 17.49 -5.21 27.61
C SER A 619 16.51 -6.36 27.74
N ILE A 620 16.18 -6.69 28.99
CA ILE A 620 15.16 -7.66 29.38
C ILE A 620 14.29 -6.98 30.45
N THR A 621 12.97 -7.01 30.27
CA THR A 621 11.98 -6.53 31.24
C THR A 621 11.07 -7.69 31.64
N GLU A 622 11.03 -8.00 32.93
CA GLU A 622 10.15 -9.04 33.50
C GLU A 622 8.81 -8.43 33.94
N ASN A 623 7.70 -9.04 33.52
CA ASN A 623 6.33 -8.82 34.02
C ASN A 623 5.79 -10.13 34.64
N ASP A 624 4.61 -10.10 35.27
CA ASP A 624 4.08 -11.22 36.06
C ASP A 624 3.80 -12.52 35.25
N ASP A 625 3.46 -12.39 33.97
CA ASP A 625 3.01 -13.44 33.05
C ASP A 625 3.86 -13.60 31.78
N HIS A 626 4.68 -12.58 31.45
CA HIS A 626 5.52 -12.55 30.25
C HIS A 626 6.80 -11.72 30.44
N LEU A 627 7.75 -11.89 29.53
CA LEU A 627 9.02 -11.16 29.50
C LEU A 627 9.22 -10.47 28.16
N LEU A 628 9.71 -9.23 28.16
CA LEU A 628 10.02 -8.44 26.97
C LEU A 628 11.54 -8.30 26.81
N ALA A 629 12.11 -8.82 25.74
CA ALA A 629 13.53 -8.69 25.40
C ALA A 629 13.73 -7.77 24.18
N SER A 630 14.77 -6.93 24.22
CA SER A 630 15.18 -6.06 23.11
C SER A 630 16.52 -6.54 22.56
N ILE A 631 16.50 -7.27 21.44
CA ILE A 631 17.66 -7.98 20.89
C ILE A 631 18.33 -7.17 19.78
N PRO A 632 19.60 -6.74 19.92
CA PRO A 632 20.29 -5.96 18.91
C PRO A 632 20.73 -6.83 17.71
N LEU A 633 20.52 -6.29 16.51
CA LEU A 633 20.93 -6.86 15.22
C LEU A 633 21.66 -5.81 14.39
N TYR A 634 22.69 -6.23 13.66
CA TYR A 634 23.66 -5.36 13.00
C TYR A 634 23.83 -5.65 11.52
N THR A 635 23.99 -4.62 10.69
CA THR A 635 24.58 -4.76 9.35
C THR A 635 26.11 -4.77 9.45
N ARG A 636 26.74 -5.56 8.57
CA ARG A 636 28.21 -5.76 8.53
C ARG A 636 28.94 -4.66 7.75
N ALA A 637 30.26 -4.80 7.64
CA ALA A 637 31.20 -3.84 7.05
C ALA A 637 30.85 -3.39 5.61
N LYS A 638 31.27 -2.16 5.25
CA LYS A 638 31.08 -1.55 3.91
C LYS A 638 31.64 -2.47 2.82
N GLN A 639 32.86 -2.96 3.02
CA GLN A 639 33.52 -3.94 2.17
C GLN A 639 33.90 -5.14 3.04
N MET A 640 33.21 -6.26 2.87
CA MET A 640 33.52 -7.49 3.61
C MET A 640 34.68 -8.26 2.97
N HIS A 641 34.97 -8.03 1.68
CA HIS A 641 36.20 -8.48 1.06
C HIS A 641 36.40 -7.74 -0.28
N ILE A 642 37.44 -6.89 -0.37
CA ILE A 642 37.60 -5.93 -1.48
C ILE A 642 37.55 -6.56 -2.88
N LYS A 643 38.21 -7.70 -3.08
CA LYS A 643 38.26 -8.38 -4.39
C LYS A 643 36.99 -9.14 -4.79
N THR A 644 36.15 -9.58 -3.86
CA THR A 644 34.96 -10.39 -4.18
C THR A 644 33.69 -9.53 -4.23
N GLY A 645 33.75 -8.27 -3.79
CA GLY A 645 32.61 -7.36 -3.79
C GLY A 645 31.54 -7.69 -2.74
N TYR A 646 31.79 -8.62 -1.81
CA TYR A 646 30.90 -8.87 -0.68
C TYR A 646 30.77 -7.62 0.21
N THR A 647 29.54 -7.25 0.57
CA THR A 647 29.23 -6.01 1.30
C THR A 647 28.06 -6.16 2.27
N GLY A 648 28.14 -5.49 3.42
CA GLY A 648 27.03 -5.30 4.36
C GLY A 648 25.99 -4.27 3.92
N ASN A 649 26.29 -3.41 2.92
CA ASN A 649 25.28 -2.55 2.28
C ASN A 649 24.40 -3.36 1.34
N ASN A 650 23.12 -3.00 1.21
CA ASN A 650 22.35 -3.44 0.05
C ASN A 650 22.73 -2.55 -1.17
N PRO A 651 23.31 -3.10 -2.25
CA PRO A 651 23.63 -2.33 -3.46
C PRO A 651 22.42 -2.18 -4.39
N TYR A 652 21.40 -3.04 -4.25
CA TYR A 652 20.27 -3.13 -5.16
C TYR A 652 19.21 -2.05 -4.84
N VAL A 653 18.85 -1.26 -5.85
CA VAL A 653 17.78 -0.25 -5.75
C VAL A 653 16.40 -0.90 -5.83
N ALA A 654 16.29 -2.00 -6.58
CA ALA A 654 15.03 -2.72 -6.80
C ALA A 654 14.70 -3.81 -5.76
N TYR A 655 15.70 -4.40 -5.11
CA TYR A 655 15.54 -5.63 -4.32
C TYR A 655 15.98 -5.48 -2.86
N GLN A 656 15.30 -6.21 -1.97
CA GLN A 656 15.72 -6.43 -0.58
C GLN A 656 16.75 -7.56 -0.51
N ARG A 657 17.43 -7.71 0.62
CA ARG A 657 18.15 -8.95 0.98
C ARG A 657 17.48 -9.58 2.19
N HIS A 658 17.60 -10.90 2.33
CA HIS A 658 16.85 -11.68 3.32
C HIS A 658 17.76 -12.53 4.21
N ALA A 659 17.39 -12.63 5.48
CA ALA A 659 17.99 -13.51 6.47
C ALA A 659 16.91 -14.08 7.39
N LYS A 660 17.10 -15.31 7.89
CA LYS A 660 16.24 -15.90 8.93
C LYS A 660 17.00 -16.00 10.23
N VAL A 661 16.41 -15.51 11.32
CA VAL A 661 16.95 -15.62 12.67
C VAL A 661 16.01 -16.47 13.52
N LYS A 662 16.54 -17.52 14.14
CA LYS A 662 15.84 -18.31 15.14
C LYS A 662 16.09 -17.73 16.52
N ILE A 663 15.02 -17.52 17.28
CA ILE A 663 15.05 -17.24 18.70
C ILE A 663 14.70 -18.54 19.43
N THR A 664 15.51 -18.92 20.41
CA THR A 664 15.28 -20.08 21.28
C THR A 664 15.26 -19.61 22.73
N ALA A 665 14.17 -19.92 23.44
CA ALA A 665 14.00 -19.64 24.86
C ALA A 665 13.75 -20.94 25.64
N THR A 666 14.26 -21.03 26.87
CA THR A 666 13.95 -22.16 27.77
C THR A 666 13.24 -21.62 28.99
N VAL A 667 11.98 -22.03 29.19
CA VAL A 667 11.14 -21.60 30.33
C VAL A 667 10.92 -22.80 31.24
N LYS A 668 11.11 -22.61 32.53
CA LYS A 668 10.90 -23.64 33.56
C LYS A 668 9.55 -23.43 34.23
N VAL A 669 8.59 -24.32 33.97
CA VAL A 669 7.24 -24.31 34.54
C VAL A 669 7.09 -25.53 35.47
N SER A 670 6.78 -25.33 36.75
CA SER A 670 6.53 -26.43 37.71
C SER A 670 7.61 -27.53 37.71
N ASP A 671 8.89 -27.12 37.73
CA ASP A 671 10.09 -27.97 37.62
C ASP A 671 10.33 -28.72 36.29
N ILE A 672 9.53 -28.46 35.25
CA ILE A 672 9.73 -28.98 33.88
C ILE A 672 10.32 -27.88 32.98
N GLU A 673 11.35 -28.21 32.20
CA GLU A 673 11.91 -27.29 31.19
C GLU A 673 11.19 -27.43 29.84
N HIS A 674 10.66 -26.31 29.34
CA HIS A 674 10.06 -26.17 28.02
C HIS A 674 11.01 -25.38 27.11
N THR A 675 11.41 -25.96 25.98
CA THR A 675 12.16 -25.23 24.95
C THR A 675 11.20 -24.70 23.90
N LEU A 676 11.19 -23.38 23.73
CA LEU A 676 10.40 -22.64 22.76
C LEU A 676 11.31 -22.18 21.62
N GLU A 677 10.85 -22.30 20.38
CA GLU A 677 11.57 -21.81 19.20
C GLU A 677 10.63 -21.03 18.27
N GLU A 678 11.07 -19.87 17.79
CA GLU A 678 10.35 -19.06 16.79
C GLU A 678 11.38 -18.48 15.79
N THR A 679 10.97 -18.27 14.55
CA THR A 679 11.81 -17.75 13.46
C THR A 679 11.26 -16.43 12.93
N VAL A 680 12.13 -15.42 12.88
CA VAL A 680 11.87 -14.12 12.24
C VAL A 680 12.58 -14.01 10.89
N ASP A 681 11.85 -13.52 9.89
CA ASP A 681 12.40 -13.11 8.60
C ASP A 681 12.83 -11.64 8.67
N ILE A 682 14.13 -11.40 8.50
CA ILE A 682 14.77 -10.09 8.54
C ILE A 682 15.08 -9.64 7.11
N TYR A 683 14.49 -8.51 6.71
CA TYR A 683 14.75 -7.89 5.41
C TYR A 683 15.68 -6.69 5.54
N GLN A 684 16.81 -6.74 4.85
CA GLN A 684 17.55 -5.52 4.55
C GLN A 684 16.81 -4.74 3.47
N VAL A 685 16.41 -3.51 3.80
CA VAL A 685 15.63 -2.65 2.89
C VAL A 685 16.39 -2.34 1.59
N ARG A 686 15.63 -1.98 0.56
CA ARG A 686 16.14 -1.55 -0.76
C ARG A 686 17.03 -0.32 -0.60
N ARG A 687 18.03 -0.17 -1.48
CA ARG A 687 18.85 1.04 -1.52
C ARG A 687 18.03 2.23 -1.99
N LEU A 688 17.71 3.16 -1.09
CA LEU A 688 17.01 4.40 -1.43
C LEU A 688 17.98 5.43 -2.00
N VAL A 689 17.62 6.00 -3.16
CA VAL A 689 18.48 6.90 -3.95
C VAL A 689 17.79 8.19 -4.40
N ASN A 690 16.46 8.31 -4.29
CA ASN A 690 15.70 9.38 -4.92
C ASN A 690 14.67 9.98 -3.93
N PRO A 691 14.81 11.25 -3.51
CA PRO A 691 16.00 12.10 -3.65
C PRO A 691 17.16 11.59 -2.78
N LYS A 692 18.38 12.10 -3.00
CA LYS A 692 19.52 11.92 -2.09
C LYS A 692 20.18 13.24 -1.70
N GLY A 693 20.08 14.26 -2.54
CA GLY A 693 20.40 15.62 -2.17
C GLY A 693 19.66 16.66 -2.99
N ILE A 694 19.69 17.89 -2.48
CA ILE A 694 19.03 19.07 -3.03
C ILE A 694 20.05 20.20 -3.01
N TYR A 695 20.26 20.83 -4.15
CA TYR A 695 21.15 21.96 -4.32
C TYR A 695 20.35 23.22 -4.66
N ARG A 696 20.80 24.35 -4.11
CA ARG A 696 20.40 25.69 -4.54
C ARG A 696 21.63 26.56 -4.82
N SER A 697 21.61 27.33 -5.90
CA SER A 697 22.60 28.39 -6.09
C SER A 697 22.42 29.52 -5.06
N ASN A 698 23.41 30.40 -4.93
CA ASN A 698 23.44 31.42 -3.88
C ASN A 698 22.20 32.34 -3.90
N ASN A 699 21.65 32.67 -5.07
CA ASN A 699 20.48 33.52 -5.23
C ASN A 699 19.15 32.74 -5.30
N LYS A 700 19.14 31.46 -4.92
CA LYS A 700 17.99 30.55 -5.00
C LYS A 700 17.62 29.98 -3.63
N ASN A 701 16.33 29.83 -3.36
CA ASN A 701 15.77 29.38 -2.08
C ASN A 701 14.38 28.74 -2.20
N GLU A 702 14.01 28.32 -3.41
CA GLU A 702 12.75 27.66 -3.72
C GLU A 702 12.64 26.34 -2.93
N PRO A 703 11.52 26.09 -2.20
CA PRO A 703 11.33 24.85 -1.46
C PRO A 703 11.44 23.58 -2.31
N PHE A 704 11.57 22.44 -1.63
CA PHE A 704 11.59 21.13 -2.27
C PHE A 704 10.62 20.18 -1.56
N HIS A 705 9.62 19.71 -2.29
CA HIS A 705 8.60 18.76 -1.86
C HIS A 705 9.18 17.34 -1.92
N VAL A 706 9.62 16.82 -0.77
CA VAL A 706 10.17 15.47 -0.68
C VAL A 706 9.02 14.46 -0.73
N THR A 707 9.05 13.59 -1.73
CA THR A 707 8.47 12.24 -1.65
C THR A 707 9.62 11.25 -1.75
N LEU A 708 9.78 10.36 -0.77
CA LEU A 708 10.83 9.35 -0.86
C LEU A 708 10.39 8.24 -1.83
N LEU A 709 11.25 7.92 -2.80
CA LEU A 709 10.92 7.07 -3.94
C LEU A 709 11.74 5.77 -3.96
N ARG A 710 11.10 4.65 -4.34
CA ARG A 710 11.73 3.35 -4.56
C ARG A 710 11.55 2.87 -6.01
N LEU A 711 12.50 2.08 -6.50
CA LEU A 711 12.38 1.39 -7.78
C LEU A 711 11.69 0.02 -7.55
N PRO A 712 10.60 -0.33 -8.25
CA PRO A 712 9.86 -1.56 -7.96
C PRO A 712 10.49 -2.84 -8.53
N ARG A 713 11.30 -2.73 -9.59
CA ARG A 713 12.05 -3.83 -10.23
C ARG A 713 13.24 -3.27 -11.02
N GLU A 714 14.24 -4.09 -11.34
CA GLU A 714 15.51 -3.62 -11.93
C GLU A 714 15.32 -2.83 -13.24
N ASN A 715 14.38 -3.26 -14.09
CA ASN A 715 14.09 -2.61 -15.37
C ASN A 715 12.88 -1.67 -15.37
N ALA A 716 12.43 -1.20 -14.20
CA ALA A 716 11.36 -0.22 -14.14
C ALA A 716 11.81 1.12 -14.77
N THR A 717 10.96 1.67 -15.63
CA THR A 717 11.14 3.03 -16.18
C THR A 717 10.73 4.13 -15.20
N GLU A 718 10.01 3.77 -14.13
CA GLU A 718 9.46 4.68 -13.14
C GLU A 718 9.73 4.20 -11.72
N PHE A 719 10.08 5.16 -10.87
CA PHE A 719 10.01 5.03 -9.42
C PHE A 719 8.57 5.17 -8.92
N ILE A 720 8.28 4.54 -7.77
CA ILE A 720 7.01 4.66 -7.05
C ILE A 720 7.24 5.23 -5.63
N PRO A 721 6.21 5.85 -5.01
CA PRO A 721 6.26 6.25 -3.60
C PRO A 721 6.69 5.11 -2.67
N PHE A 722 7.46 5.47 -1.64
CA PHE A 722 7.92 4.53 -0.62
C PHE A 722 7.13 4.73 0.68
N SER A 723 6.26 3.76 0.98
CA SER A 723 5.47 3.72 2.21
C SER A 723 6.24 3.03 3.35
N SER A 724 5.97 3.43 4.60
CA SER A 724 6.69 2.91 5.77
C SER A 724 5.97 1.77 6.50
N GLU A 725 6.67 0.65 6.67
CA GLU A 725 6.29 -0.52 7.46
C GLU A 725 6.51 -0.31 8.97
N GLY A 726 5.68 0.56 9.55
CA GLY A 726 5.89 1.14 10.88
C GLY A 726 5.88 2.67 10.82
N PRO A 727 5.81 3.37 11.95
CA PRO A 727 5.88 4.83 11.96
C PRO A 727 7.24 5.32 11.44
N TRP A 728 7.28 6.57 11.00
CA TRP A 728 8.48 7.22 10.47
C TRP A 728 8.56 8.69 10.92
N LYS A 729 9.76 9.27 10.88
CA LYS A 729 9.98 10.68 11.19
C LYS A 729 11.12 11.29 10.37
N ALA A 730 11.10 12.60 10.17
CA ALA A 730 12.14 13.36 9.48
C ALA A 730 12.56 14.59 10.30
N TYR A 731 13.87 14.83 10.41
CA TYR A 731 14.44 15.94 11.18
C TYR A 731 15.75 16.46 10.58
N VAL A 732 16.07 17.73 10.84
CA VAL A 732 17.38 18.32 10.51
C VAL A 732 18.39 17.89 11.57
N VAL A 733 19.48 17.24 11.13
CA VAL A 733 20.55 16.75 12.01
C VAL A 733 21.24 17.93 12.69
N ASN A 734 21.36 17.87 14.02
CA ASN A 734 22.02 18.88 14.84
C ASN A 734 22.64 18.22 16.09
N ALA A 735 23.35 19.03 16.89
CA ALA A 735 24.07 18.57 18.08
C ALA A 735 23.20 17.78 19.07
N GLN A 736 21.93 18.16 19.26
CA GLN A 736 21.02 17.45 20.16
C GLN A 736 20.62 16.10 19.59
N THR A 737 20.25 16.04 18.30
CA THR A 737 19.74 14.79 17.70
C THR A 737 20.80 13.71 17.56
N GLU A 738 22.08 14.07 17.38
CA GLU A 738 23.17 13.09 17.39
C GLU A 738 23.53 12.67 18.82
N ALA A 739 23.49 13.58 19.79
CA ALA A 739 23.69 13.25 21.21
C ALA A 739 22.62 12.27 21.72
N ASP A 740 21.36 12.45 21.34
CA ASP A 740 20.23 11.55 21.66
C ASP A 740 20.44 10.12 21.11
N ARG A 741 21.30 9.93 20.09
CA ARG A 741 21.64 8.63 19.49
C ARG A 741 22.96 8.01 20.00
N GLY A 742 23.77 8.77 20.75
CA GLY A 742 25.14 8.37 21.09
C GLY A 742 26.09 8.36 19.88
N ASP A 743 25.76 9.08 18.82
CA ASP A 743 26.63 9.32 17.66
C ASP A 743 27.73 10.37 18.01
N PRO A 744 28.83 10.49 17.23
CA PRO A 744 29.92 11.43 17.52
C PRO A 744 29.46 12.91 17.56
N PRO A 745 30.21 13.80 18.25
CA PRO A 745 29.82 15.19 18.44
C PRO A 745 29.61 15.93 17.11
N TYR A 746 28.39 16.41 16.89
CA TYR A 746 27.99 17.17 15.71
C TYR A 746 27.97 18.67 16.00
N THR A 747 28.60 19.46 15.12
CA THR A 747 28.60 20.92 15.14
C THR A 747 27.91 21.41 13.88
N ASP A 748 26.70 21.95 14.04
CA ASP A 748 25.91 22.52 12.94
C ASP A 748 26.54 23.86 12.47
N PRO A 749 27.13 23.94 11.26
CA PRO A 749 27.79 25.14 10.76
C PRO A 749 26.80 26.22 10.31
N ASN A 750 25.53 25.89 10.08
CA ASN A 750 24.57 26.74 9.39
C ASN A 750 23.17 26.73 10.04
N ARG A 751 23.11 26.55 11.36
CA ARG A 751 21.89 26.30 12.14
C ARG A 751 20.69 27.15 11.71
N GLY A 752 19.63 26.45 11.29
CA GLY A 752 18.35 27.07 10.93
C GLY A 752 18.27 27.66 9.51
N PHE A 753 19.25 27.43 8.62
CA PHE A 753 19.10 27.86 7.22
C PHE A 753 18.05 27.07 6.42
N ILE A 754 17.64 25.89 6.92
CA ILE A 754 16.44 25.17 6.45
C ILE A 754 15.48 24.87 7.60
N SER A 755 14.21 24.66 7.24
CA SER A 755 13.16 24.12 8.10
C SER A 755 12.32 23.10 7.35
N LEU A 756 11.75 22.13 8.08
CA LEU A 756 10.82 21.14 7.52
C LEU A 756 9.37 21.61 7.71
N SER A 757 8.45 21.17 6.85
CA SER A 757 7.01 21.34 7.06
C SER A 757 6.20 20.12 6.59
N VAL A 758 4.99 20.01 7.13
CA VAL A 758 3.98 19.01 6.75
C VAL A 758 3.49 19.26 5.33
N SER A 759 3.61 18.26 4.45
CA SER A 759 3.06 18.28 3.09
C SER A 759 1.76 17.47 2.95
N ASP A 760 1.49 16.54 3.87
CA ASP A 760 0.26 15.73 3.95
C ASP A 760 -0.32 15.80 5.37
N THR A 761 -1.37 16.61 5.56
CA THR A 761 -2.02 16.81 6.87
C THR A 761 -2.90 15.63 7.31
N GLU A 762 -3.16 14.63 6.46
CA GLU A 762 -3.95 13.45 6.84
C GLU A 762 -3.07 12.43 7.58
N ASN A 763 -1.85 12.21 7.08
CA ASN A 763 -0.95 11.15 7.57
C ASN A 763 0.31 11.65 8.29
N THR A 764 0.60 12.95 8.24
CA THR A 764 1.81 13.52 8.86
C THR A 764 1.49 14.71 9.76
N SER A 765 2.33 14.89 10.78
CA SER A 765 2.24 15.96 11.78
C SER A 765 3.63 16.51 12.05
N GLN A 766 3.71 17.68 12.69
CA GLN A 766 4.97 18.29 13.11
C GLN A 766 4.93 18.60 14.60
N ASP A 767 5.98 18.25 15.33
CA ASP A 767 6.12 18.59 16.75
C ASP A 767 6.75 19.98 16.97
N GLU A 768 6.75 20.44 18.22
CA GLU A 768 7.31 21.73 18.63
C GLU A 768 8.82 21.88 18.36
N LYS A 769 9.53 20.77 18.12
CA LYS A 769 10.96 20.76 17.75
C LYS A 769 11.18 20.81 16.24
N GLY A 770 10.10 20.84 15.46
CA GLY A 770 10.12 20.86 13.99
C GLY A 770 10.32 19.48 13.36
N VAL A 771 10.25 18.39 14.12
CA VAL A 771 10.32 17.02 13.59
C VAL A 771 9.00 16.68 12.92
N ILE A 772 9.06 16.19 11.68
CA ILE A 772 7.91 15.63 10.99
C ILE A 772 7.74 14.19 11.43
N HIS A 773 6.52 13.78 11.80
CA HIS A 773 6.16 12.40 12.14
C HIS A 773 5.06 11.91 11.19
N GLY A 774 5.16 10.66 10.72
CA GLY A 774 4.16 10.02 9.88
C GLY A 774 3.84 8.58 10.30
N VAL A 775 2.61 8.17 10.02
CA VAL A 775 2.01 6.94 10.57
C VAL A 775 2.35 5.66 9.78
N THR A 776 2.18 4.49 10.40
CA THR A 776 2.32 3.19 9.74
C THR A 776 1.49 3.08 8.45
N GLY A 777 2.14 2.67 7.36
CA GLY A 777 1.51 2.47 6.05
C GLY A 777 1.45 3.73 5.17
N SER A 778 1.77 4.91 5.71
CA SER A 778 1.82 6.17 4.95
C SER A 778 3.07 6.26 4.07
N ASP A 779 2.98 7.05 2.99
CA ASP A 779 4.13 7.44 2.17
C ASP A 779 5.00 8.46 2.92
N ILE A 780 6.32 8.37 2.77
CA ILE A 780 7.25 9.33 3.38
C ILE A 780 7.26 10.62 2.56
N LYS A 781 6.56 11.65 3.06
CA LYS A 781 6.35 12.96 2.41
C LYS A 781 6.49 14.14 3.37
N PHE A 782 7.27 15.15 2.99
CA PHE A 782 7.44 16.40 3.74
C PHE A 782 8.12 17.46 2.86
N ASP A 783 8.12 18.73 3.26
CA ASP A 783 8.84 19.79 2.52
C ASP A 783 10.15 20.18 3.20
N ILE A 784 11.14 20.56 2.40
CA ILE A 784 12.37 21.25 2.83
C ILE A 784 12.30 22.70 2.35
N ASN A 785 12.27 23.63 3.29
CA ASN A 785 12.20 25.07 3.03
C ASN A 785 13.56 25.73 3.25
N PHE A 786 13.99 26.61 2.34
CA PHE A 786 15.23 27.38 2.49
C PHE A 786 14.94 28.78 3.06
N ASN A 787 15.53 29.10 4.20
CA ASN A 787 15.33 30.35 4.94
C ASN A 787 16.18 31.50 4.34
N GLY A 788 15.89 31.82 3.09
CA GLY A 788 16.48 32.91 2.31
C GLY A 788 17.65 32.52 1.40
N THR A 789 18.19 33.52 0.70
CA THR A 789 19.34 33.44 -0.20
C THR A 789 20.64 33.86 0.51
N ILE A 790 21.79 33.73 -0.18
CA ILE A 790 23.11 34.22 0.27
C ILE A 790 23.80 35.05 -0.82
N ALA A 791 24.74 35.90 -0.43
CA ALA A 791 25.58 36.65 -1.38
C ALA A 791 26.48 35.69 -2.19
N ALA A 792 26.94 36.12 -3.37
CA ALA A 792 27.72 35.27 -4.27
C ALA A 792 29.13 34.92 -3.74
N ASP A 793 29.66 35.76 -2.86
CA ASP A 793 30.93 35.63 -2.14
C ASP A 793 30.78 34.99 -0.75
N ALA A 794 29.55 34.76 -0.27
CA ALA A 794 29.31 34.14 1.02
C ALA A 794 29.69 32.64 1.04
N PRO A 795 30.15 32.10 2.18
CA PRO A 795 30.36 30.67 2.35
C PRO A 795 29.09 29.85 2.08
N ASN A 796 29.26 28.63 1.56
CA ASN A 796 28.15 27.70 1.34
C ASN A 796 27.43 27.36 2.66
N ARG A 797 26.15 27.01 2.55
CA ARG A 797 25.34 26.47 3.66
C ARG A 797 25.03 25.00 3.42
N ASN A 798 25.25 24.15 4.43
CA ASN A 798 25.07 22.70 4.37
C ASN A 798 24.20 22.20 5.52
N ALA A 799 23.24 21.32 5.22
CA ALA A 799 22.48 20.56 6.22
C ALA A 799 22.33 19.09 5.79
N ILE A 800 22.03 18.24 6.76
CA ILE A 800 21.57 16.87 6.55
C ILE A 800 20.17 16.76 7.13
N VAL A 801 19.21 16.30 6.33
CA VAL A 801 17.92 15.83 6.82
C VAL A 801 18.00 14.32 6.98
N ARG A 802 17.72 13.82 8.18
CA ARG A 802 17.62 12.37 8.45
C ARG A 802 16.16 11.97 8.48
N VAL A 803 15.86 10.88 7.78
CA VAL A 803 14.57 10.19 7.78
C VAL A 803 14.77 8.85 8.45
N GLU A 804 14.04 8.58 9.54
CA GLU A 804 14.01 7.28 10.23
C GLU A 804 12.66 6.63 9.95
N TYR A 805 12.64 5.38 9.48
CA TYR A 805 11.45 4.71 8.95
C TYR A 805 11.43 3.22 9.28
N HIS A 806 10.30 2.56 8.98
CA HIS A 806 9.99 1.18 9.36
C HIS A 806 10.11 0.94 10.87
N ASN A 807 9.32 1.67 11.66
CA ASN A 807 9.42 1.68 13.12
C ASN A 807 10.79 2.18 13.61
N TYR A 808 11.32 3.19 12.91
CA TYR A 808 12.61 3.86 13.14
C TYR A 808 13.87 2.99 13.05
N THR A 809 13.79 1.74 12.59
CA THR A 809 14.96 0.84 12.46
C THR A 809 15.81 1.09 11.22
N CYS A 810 15.25 1.78 10.22
CA CYS A 810 15.87 2.07 8.95
C CYS A 810 16.11 3.58 8.83
N GLU A 811 17.20 4.00 8.19
CA GLU A 811 17.54 5.41 8.03
C GLU A 811 17.93 5.79 6.61
N HIS A 812 17.60 7.01 6.22
CA HIS A 812 18.04 7.66 4.99
C HIS A 812 18.48 9.10 5.28
N LEU A 813 19.52 9.56 4.58
CA LEU A 813 20.05 10.93 4.70
C LEU A 813 19.83 11.68 3.38
N ILE A 814 19.25 12.88 3.44
CA ILE A 814 19.15 13.82 2.33
C ILE A 814 20.12 14.97 2.60
N PHE A 815 21.03 15.23 1.66
CA PHE A 815 22.02 16.29 1.75
C PHE A 815 21.48 17.59 1.15
N VAL A 816 21.54 18.70 1.88
CA VAL A 816 20.99 19.99 1.44
C VAL A 816 22.10 21.02 1.38
N HIS A 817 22.36 21.55 0.18
CA HIS A 817 23.44 22.50 -0.12
C HIS A 817 22.88 23.81 -0.67
N GLN A 818 23.47 24.94 -0.25
CA GLN A 818 23.25 26.23 -0.90
C GLN A 818 24.56 27.00 -1.09
N GLY A 819 24.85 27.45 -2.32
CA GLY A 819 26.01 28.29 -2.64
C GLY A 819 26.96 27.72 -3.69
N ASN A 820 27.91 28.53 -4.13
CA ASN A 820 28.77 28.29 -5.30
C ASN A 820 30.28 28.45 -5.02
N ARG A 821 30.69 28.48 -3.74
CA ARG A 821 32.10 28.62 -3.37
C ARG A 821 32.75 27.23 -3.21
N PRO A 822 34.08 27.12 -3.41
CA PRO A 822 34.83 25.97 -2.90
C PRO A 822 34.65 25.85 -1.38
N GLN A 823 34.65 24.62 -0.85
CA GLN A 823 34.40 24.39 0.59
C GLN A 823 35.29 23.32 1.21
N LYS A 824 35.67 23.53 2.47
CA LYS A 824 36.48 22.57 3.23
C LYS A 824 35.62 21.48 3.85
N LEU A 825 35.99 20.23 3.61
CA LEU A 825 35.43 19.05 4.28
C LEU A 825 36.23 18.66 5.54
N LEU A 826 37.50 19.06 5.62
CA LEU A 826 38.42 18.80 6.73
C LEU A 826 39.21 20.08 7.06
N SER A 827 39.64 20.22 8.32
CA SER A 827 40.58 21.27 8.70
C SER A 827 41.91 21.10 7.98
N ASP A 828 42.58 22.22 7.67
CA ASP A 828 43.95 22.26 7.12
C ASP A 828 44.14 21.44 5.83
N LYS A 829 43.04 21.20 5.11
CA LYS A 829 42.97 20.60 3.78
C LYS A 829 42.39 21.60 2.77
N PRO A 830 42.62 21.37 1.46
CA PRO A 830 42.09 22.22 0.41
C PRO A 830 40.56 22.34 0.41
N ALA A 831 40.07 23.46 -0.12
CA ALA A 831 38.65 23.68 -0.35
C ALA A 831 38.25 23.06 -1.70
N TRP A 832 37.27 22.17 -1.69
CA TRP A 832 36.80 21.45 -2.88
C TRP A 832 35.79 22.27 -3.66
N HIS A 833 35.98 22.38 -4.98
CA HIS A 833 35.02 23.01 -5.88
C HIS A 833 33.75 22.16 -5.99
N VAL A 834 32.60 22.82 -6.16
CA VAL A 834 31.29 22.14 -6.21
C VAL A 834 30.95 21.58 -7.59
N SER A 835 31.55 22.12 -8.66
CA SER A 835 31.31 21.74 -10.07
C SER A 835 32.47 20.94 -10.68
N ASN A 836 32.20 20.24 -11.80
CA ASN A 836 33.24 19.61 -12.63
C ASN A 836 33.88 20.61 -13.61
N LEU A 837 35.07 20.29 -14.12
CA LEU A 837 35.73 21.09 -15.16
C LEU A 837 35.05 20.90 -16.53
N VAL A 838 34.92 21.98 -17.30
CA VAL A 838 34.36 21.96 -18.67
C VAL A 838 35.41 22.29 -19.73
N SER A 839 36.32 23.22 -19.45
CA SER A 839 37.50 23.53 -20.28
C SER A 839 38.61 24.07 -19.38
N LYS A 840 39.84 24.21 -19.89
CA LYS A 840 41.00 24.65 -19.10
C LYS A 840 40.82 25.92 -18.26
N ASN A 841 39.91 26.80 -18.67
CA ASN A 841 39.59 28.07 -18.04
C ASN A 841 38.12 28.20 -17.59
N ARG A 842 37.37 27.09 -17.47
CA ARG A 842 35.94 27.13 -17.10
C ARG A 842 35.47 25.85 -16.42
N GLU A 843 34.88 26.00 -15.25
CA GLU A 843 34.09 24.97 -14.57
C GLU A 843 32.60 25.06 -14.93
N ALA A 844 31.84 24.02 -14.62
CA ALA A 844 30.41 23.98 -14.87
C ALA A 844 29.62 24.93 -13.95
N SER A 845 28.47 25.40 -14.44
CA SER A 845 27.66 26.43 -13.78
C SER A 845 27.06 25.99 -12.44
N ASN A 846 26.89 24.69 -12.23
CA ASN A 846 26.25 24.09 -11.06
C ASN A 846 26.71 22.62 -10.88
N PRO A 847 26.55 22.00 -9.69
CA PRO A 847 27.06 20.67 -9.38
C PRO A 847 26.35 19.50 -10.09
N LEU A 848 25.21 19.73 -10.77
CA LEU A 848 24.53 18.66 -11.52
C LEU A 848 25.12 18.45 -12.90
N ASP A 849 25.80 19.44 -13.48
CA ASP A 849 26.43 19.26 -14.78
C ASP A 849 27.65 18.33 -14.66
N GLU A 850 27.68 17.32 -15.52
CA GLU A 850 28.71 16.28 -15.53
C GLU A 850 30.07 16.82 -16.01
N GLY A 851 30.07 17.92 -16.76
CA GLY A 851 31.26 18.54 -17.32
C GLY A 851 31.83 17.78 -18.52
N SER A 852 33.06 18.10 -18.90
CA SER A 852 33.72 17.47 -20.05
C SER A 852 34.57 16.27 -19.65
N LEU A 853 34.70 15.31 -20.58
CA LEU A 853 35.68 14.22 -20.44
C LEU A 853 36.99 14.65 -21.09
N PHE A 854 38.09 14.47 -20.37
CA PHE A 854 39.44 14.84 -20.79
C PHE A 854 40.28 13.59 -20.97
N LYS A 855 41.05 13.52 -22.05
CA LYS A 855 42.14 12.54 -22.13
C LYS A 855 43.32 13.01 -21.26
N TYR A 856 44.16 12.08 -20.84
CA TYR A 856 45.16 12.32 -19.79
C TYR A 856 46.15 13.43 -20.15
N LYS A 857 46.27 14.44 -19.28
CA LYS A 857 47.06 15.67 -19.43
C LYS A 857 46.82 16.40 -20.77
N ASN A 858 45.54 16.56 -21.14
CA ASN A 858 45.11 17.36 -22.29
C ASN A 858 43.82 18.14 -21.97
N LEU A 859 43.95 19.42 -21.59
CA LEU A 859 42.82 20.34 -21.40
C LEU A 859 42.49 21.19 -22.64
N ASP A 860 43.26 21.06 -23.74
CA ASP A 860 43.05 21.80 -24.99
C ASP A 860 42.00 21.13 -25.90
N GLN A 861 41.69 19.85 -25.67
CA GLN A 861 40.71 19.08 -26.46
C GLN A 861 39.61 18.44 -25.57
N PRO A 862 38.86 19.23 -24.77
CA PRO A 862 37.78 18.75 -23.92
C PRO A 862 36.64 18.12 -24.73
N ILE A 863 36.26 16.88 -24.44
CA ILE A 863 35.10 16.22 -25.07
C ILE A 863 33.83 16.71 -24.39
N ALA A 864 32.99 17.46 -25.12
CA ALA A 864 31.82 18.13 -24.57
C ALA A 864 30.79 17.15 -23.98
N ALA A 865 30.04 17.61 -22.96
CA ALA A 865 28.99 16.85 -22.27
C ALA A 865 28.00 16.20 -23.23
N LYS A 866 27.55 16.94 -24.26
CA LYS A 866 26.66 16.43 -25.33
C LYS A 866 27.06 15.12 -26.00
N ASN A 867 28.31 14.67 -25.93
CA ASN A 867 28.71 13.37 -26.47
C ASN A 867 28.35 12.21 -25.52
N GLN A 868 28.11 12.45 -24.23
CA GLN A 868 28.11 11.46 -23.14
C GLN A 868 26.77 10.72 -22.95
N TYR A 869 26.03 10.50 -24.04
CA TYR A 869 24.80 9.69 -24.09
C TYR A 869 25.06 8.28 -24.67
N SER A 870 24.03 7.43 -24.69
CA SER A 870 24.03 6.15 -25.42
C SER A 870 22.89 6.11 -26.43
N SER A 871 23.00 5.28 -27.46
CA SER A 871 21.87 4.95 -28.34
C SER A 871 20.70 4.27 -27.63
N LYS A 872 20.92 3.72 -26.42
CA LYS A 872 19.88 3.13 -25.57
C LYS A 872 19.53 4.07 -24.42
N ILE A 873 18.29 4.56 -24.40
CA ILE A 873 17.76 5.43 -23.35
C ILE A 873 16.33 4.97 -23.01
N PRO A 874 16.00 4.73 -21.72
CA PRO A 874 16.91 4.68 -20.57
C PRO A 874 17.89 3.50 -20.63
N MET A 875 19.01 3.62 -19.91
CA MET A 875 20.00 2.54 -19.75
C MET A 875 19.50 1.47 -18.76
N ILE A 876 18.47 0.73 -19.18
CA ILE A 876 17.89 -0.45 -18.51
C ILE A 876 18.07 -1.70 -19.39
N ASP A 877 17.96 -2.89 -18.80
CA ASP A 877 18.16 -4.19 -19.47
C ASP A 877 19.44 -4.23 -20.32
N VAL A 878 20.52 -3.63 -19.81
CA VAL A 878 21.75 -3.32 -20.55
C VAL A 878 22.55 -4.58 -20.85
N THR A 879 22.92 -4.73 -22.12
CA THR A 879 23.75 -5.83 -22.65
C THR A 879 25.08 -5.31 -23.16
N SER A 880 26.05 -6.20 -23.43
CA SER A 880 27.36 -5.80 -23.97
C SER A 880 27.29 -5.07 -25.31
N LYS A 881 26.18 -5.22 -26.05
CA LYS A 881 25.89 -4.59 -27.35
C LYS A 881 25.23 -3.21 -27.24
N ASP A 882 24.81 -2.78 -26.04
CA ASP A 882 24.10 -1.52 -25.80
C ASP A 882 25.04 -0.33 -25.51
N PHE A 883 26.34 -0.53 -25.72
CA PHE A 883 27.40 0.46 -25.64
C PHE A 883 28.02 0.88 -27.01
N PRO A 884 27.29 0.93 -28.14
CA PRO A 884 27.87 1.36 -29.41
C PRO A 884 28.10 2.88 -29.41
N ASP A 885 28.99 3.33 -30.28
CA ASP A 885 29.34 4.75 -30.43
C ASP A 885 28.09 5.60 -30.80
N PRO A 886 27.71 6.61 -30.00
CA PRO A 886 26.55 7.43 -30.29
C PRO A 886 26.79 8.43 -31.44
N VAL A 887 28.05 8.75 -31.78
CA VAL A 887 28.37 9.93 -32.60
C VAL A 887 28.88 9.52 -33.98
N SER A 888 27.93 8.96 -34.75
CA SER A 888 28.05 8.44 -36.12
C SER A 888 28.91 7.18 -36.28
N ASN A 889 28.72 6.45 -37.38
CA ASN A 889 29.51 5.27 -37.76
C ASN A 889 30.99 5.60 -38.12
N GLN A 890 31.61 6.63 -37.51
CA GLN A 890 32.92 7.18 -37.85
C GLN A 890 33.79 7.58 -36.64
N ASN A 891 33.36 7.37 -35.38
CA ASN A 891 34.13 7.69 -34.17
C ASN A 891 34.52 9.17 -34.04
N ARG A 892 33.55 10.09 -34.21
CA ARG A 892 33.77 11.54 -34.17
C ARG A 892 33.20 12.14 -32.88
N TYR A 893 33.86 13.12 -32.29
CA TYR A 893 33.47 13.74 -31.03
C TYR A 893 33.48 15.26 -31.18
N GLU A 894 32.43 15.93 -30.70
CA GLU A 894 32.40 17.39 -30.62
C GLU A 894 33.15 17.86 -29.36
N LEU A 895 34.15 18.72 -29.55
CA LEU A 895 34.91 19.34 -28.48
C LEU A 895 34.20 20.62 -28.00
N VAL A 896 34.49 21.06 -26.77
CA VAL A 896 33.99 22.38 -26.31
C VAL A 896 34.54 23.47 -27.24
N GLY A 897 33.63 24.26 -27.83
CA GLY A 897 33.93 25.19 -28.91
C GLY A 897 33.48 24.72 -30.31
N GLY A 898 33.00 23.49 -30.45
CA GLY A 898 32.34 22.99 -31.66
C GLY A 898 33.25 22.32 -32.71
N GLU A 899 34.55 22.18 -32.44
CA GLU A 899 35.45 21.41 -33.31
C GLU A 899 35.11 19.91 -33.23
N ILE A 900 35.05 19.21 -34.36
CA ILE A 900 34.74 17.77 -34.40
C ILE A 900 36.01 16.97 -34.74
N LYS A 901 36.43 16.06 -33.85
CA LYS A 901 37.63 15.21 -34.03
C LYS A 901 37.36 13.74 -33.82
N LYS A 902 38.14 12.87 -34.47
CA LYS A 902 38.15 11.44 -34.13
C LYS A 902 38.87 11.17 -32.82
N TRP A 903 38.57 10.06 -32.14
CA TRP A 903 39.27 9.65 -30.91
C TRP A 903 40.80 9.71 -31.01
N MET A 904 41.36 9.23 -32.13
CA MET A 904 42.81 9.22 -32.38
C MET A 904 43.40 10.59 -32.71
N GLU A 905 42.56 11.59 -33.01
CA GLU A 905 42.92 13.00 -33.24
C GLU A 905 42.82 13.83 -31.93
N ILE A 906 42.31 13.23 -30.85
CA ILE A 906 42.34 13.76 -29.48
C ILE A 906 43.58 13.21 -28.79
N THR A 907 44.53 14.09 -28.49
CA THR A 907 45.85 13.71 -27.96
C THR A 907 45.80 13.43 -26.46
N ASN A 908 46.86 12.82 -25.92
CA ASN A 908 47.08 12.63 -24.48
C ASN A 908 48.58 12.47 -24.21
N GLN A 909 48.98 12.63 -22.95
CA GLN A 909 50.34 12.30 -22.51
C GLN A 909 50.42 10.84 -22.05
N PRO A 910 51.60 10.19 -22.14
CA PRO A 910 51.85 8.91 -21.47
C PRO A 910 51.73 9.03 -19.94
N ALA A 911 51.25 7.97 -19.27
CA ALA A 911 51.08 7.94 -17.81
C ALA A 911 52.39 8.21 -17.03
N ASN A 912 53.53 7.80 -17.58
CA ASN A 912 54.84 8.02 -16.98
C ASN A 912 55.44 9.42 -17.21
N ASN A 913 54.74 10.31 -17.95
CA ASN A 913 55.21 11.68 -18.19
C ASN A 913 54.91 12.59 -16.98
N LYS A 914 55.85 12.60 -16.04
CA LYS A 914 55.76 13.42 -14.81
C LYS A 914 55.97 14.92 -15.05
N GLU A 915 56.67 15.32 -16.12
CA GLU A 915 56.99 16.74 -16.39
C GLU A 915 55.88 17.47 -17.16
N ALA A 916 54.97 16.75 -17.83
CA ALA A 916 53.81 17.39 -18.44
C ALA A 916 52.85 17.95 -17.38
N SER A 917 52.51 19.23 -17.49
CA SER A 917 51.39 19.85 -16.76
C SER A 917 50.07 19.62 -17.50
N TRP A 918 48.95 19.67 -16.79
CA TRP A 918 47.61 19.73 -17.39
C TRP A 918 47.34 21.05 -18.13
N GLY A 919 48.03 22.14 -17.78
CA GLY A 919 47.81 23.46 -18.42
C GLY A 919 46.50 24.14 -18.02
N LEU A 920 46.11 24.01 -16.74
CA LEU A 920 44.94 24.68 -16.17
C LEU A 920 45.14 26.21 -16.16
N ASP A 921 44.07 26.95 -16.50
CA ASP A 921 44.03 28.40 -16.64
C ASP A 921 42.89 28.97 -15.78
N LEU A 922 42.97 28.67 -14.47
CA LEU A 922 42.06 29.17 -13.43
C LEU A 922 42.89 29.81 -12.31
N THR A 923 42.41 30.94 -11.76
CA THR A 923 43.14 31.68 -10.72
C THR A 923 42.98 31.01 -9.37
N SER A 924 44.09 30.84 -8.62
CA SER A 924 44.13 30.23 -7.28
C SER A 924 43.53 28.81 -7.19
N THR A 925 43.44 28.10 -8.31
CA THR A 925 42.82 26.78 -8.44
C THR A 925 43.84 25.78 -9.01
N ARG A 926 43.80 24.52 -8.56
CA ARG A 926 44.52 23.39 -9.18
C ARG A 926 43.62 22.18 -9.34
N ILE A 927 44.03 21.18 -10.13
CA ILE A 927 43.32 19.90 -10.14
C ILE A 927 43.57 19.20 -8.80
N ALA A 928 42.57 18.44 -8.33
CA ALA A 928 42.73 17.61 -7.14
C ALA A 928 43.92 16.64 -7.30
N GLN A 929 44.78 16.59 -6.29
CA GLN A 929 45.86 15.62 -6.19
C GLN A 929 45.33 14.32 -5.58
N ILE A 930 46.11 13.25 -5.68
CA ILE A 930 45.71 11.95 -5.14
C ILE A 930 45.64 11.99 -3.60
N GLU A 931 46.51 12.75 -2.96
CA GLU A 931 46.52 13.02 -1.52
C GLU A 931 45.25 13.72 -1.02
N ASP A 932 44.60 14.53 -1.88
CA ASP A 932 43.33 15.18 -1.54
C ASP A 932 42.20 14.15 -1.44
N TYR A 933 42.11 13.24 -2.43
CA TYR A 933 41.14 12.14 -2.41
C TYR A 933 41.41 11.14 -1.28
N GLU A 934 42.69 10.84 -1.01
CA GLU A 934 43.09 9.98 0.09
C GLU A 934 42.69 10.56 1.45
N ALA A 935 42.82 11.87 1.66
CA ALA A 935 42.32 12.52 2.86
C ALA A 935 40.79 12.35 3.06
N LEU A 936 40.01 12.27 1.96
CA LEU A 936 38.58 11.98 2.01
C LEU A 936 38.23 10.49 2.19
N PHE A 937 39.17 9.59 1.90
CA PHE A 937 38.99 8.14 2.10
C PHE A 937 39.41 7.70 3.51
N GLU A 938 40.58 8.15 3.96
CA GLU A 938 41.20 7.69 5.20
C GLU A 938 40.57 8.32 6.46
N ASN A 939 40.08 9.55 6.38
CA ASN A 939 39.61 10.25 7.57
C ASN A 939 38.29 9.68 8.14
N GLU A 940 38.25 9.40 9.44
CA GLU A 940 37.09 8.80 10.10
C GLU A 940 35.83 9.69 10.09
N MET A 941 36.02 11.01 10.05
CA MET A 941 34.91 11.98 9.98
C MET A 941 34.26 11.99 8.61
N ILE A 942 34.90 11.46 7.56
CA ILE A 942 34.33 11.41 6.21
C ILE A 942 33.56 10.12 5.98
N ALA A 943 32.44 10.24 5.28
CA ALA A 943 31.66 9.14 4.74
C ALA A 943 31.12 9.47 3.35
N GLN A 944 30.65 8.43 2.65
CA GLN A 944 30.04 8.56 1.33
C GLN A 944 28.56 8.17 1.35
N GLY A 945 27.73 8.91 0.62
CA GLY A 945 26.35 8.57 0.29
C GLY A 945 26.16 8.62 -1.22
N TYR A 946 25.27 7.81 -1.80
CA TYR A 946 25.12 7.72 -3.26
C TYR A 946 23.65 7.77 -3.64
N GLY A 947 23.31 8.56 -4.66
CA GLY A 947 21.94 8.76 -5.12
C GLY A 947 21.80 9.99 -6.03
N VAL A 948 20.58 10.51 -6.12
CA VAL A 948 20.19 11.62 -7.00
C VAL A 948 20.33 12.98 -6.32
N LEU A 949 21.02 13.91 -7.00
CA LEU A 949 21.00 15.34 -6.70
C LEU A 949 19.97 16.05 -7.60
N TYR A 950 19.20 16.97 -7.03
CA TYR A 950 18.29 17.88 -7.74
C TYR A 950 18.73 19.34 -7.62
N GLY A 951 18.57 20.10 -8.71
CA GLY A 951 19.06 21.49 -8.86
C GLY A 951 17.99 22.57 -8.69
N ASP A 952 18.36 23.81 -9.03
CA ASP A 952 17.55 25.03 -8.85
C ASP A 952 16.17 24.95 -9.51
N GLU A 953 16.07 24.29 -10.67
CA GLU A 953 14.83 24.15 -11.43
C GLU A 953 13.89 23.06 -10.87
N SER A 954 14.35 22.21 -9.95
CA SER A 954 13.59 21.09 -9.41
C SER A 954 12.94 21.43 -8.07
N THR A 955 11.60 21.35 -8.00
CA THR A 955 10.80 21.52 -6.76
C THR A 955 10.37 20.20 -6.13
N GLU A 956 10.57 19.06 -6.80
CA GLU A 956 10.15 17.72 -6.36
C GLU A 956 11.03 16.64 -7.03
N PRO A 957 11.13 15.42 -6.47
CA PRO A 957 11.87 14.33 -7.08
C PRO A 957 11.10 13.72 -8.25
N LYS A 958 11.81 13.41 -9.35
CA LYS A 958 11.20 12.85 -10.56
C LYS A 958 10.97 11.35 -10.43
N THR A 959 9.81 10.89 -10.92
CA THR A 959 9.44 9.46 -10.98
C THR A 959 10.02 8.78 -12.21
N ASN A 960 10.06 9.44 -13.38
CA ASN A 960 10.67 8.87 -14.58
C ASN A 960 12.20 8.74 -14.42
N ILE A 961 12.74 7.57 -14.74
CA ILE A 961 14.18 7.28 -14.57
C ILE A 961 15.10 8.11 -15.47
N VAL A 962 14.62 8.58 -16.63
CA VAL A 962 15.36 9.47 -17.53
C VAL A 962 15.48 10.86 -16.93
N ASP A 963 14.40 11.40 -16.36
CA ASP A 963 14.41 12.74 -15.76
C ASP A 963 15.04 12.75 -14.36
N ALA A 964 14.99 11.63 -13.62
CA ALA A 964 15.64 11.49 -12.33
C ALA A 964 17.18 11.35 -12.41
N TYR A 965 17.72 10.83 -13.51
CA TYR A 965 19.16 10.56 -13.67
C TYR A 965 19.86 11.37 -14.78
N GLY A 966 19.11 11.94 -15.71
CA GLY A 966 19.60 12.45 -17.00
C GLY A 966 19.69 13.97 -17.14
N TYR A 967 19.99 14.71 -16.06
CA TYR A 967 20.41 16.11 -16.17
C TYR A 967 21.73 16.22 -16.97
N GLN A 968 21.78 17.17 -17.90
CA GLN A 968 22.97 17.54 -18.69
C GLN A 968 22.78 18.97 -19.20
N GLU A 969 23.75 19.87 -19.02
CA GLU A 969 23.58 21.30 -19.37
C GLU A 969 23.33 21.51 -20.88
N ASP A 970 24.03 20.76 -21.74
CA ASP A 970 23.87 20.76 -23.21
C ASP A 970 22.55 20.09 -23.70
N GLN A 971 21.82 19.39 -22.82
CA GLN A 971 20.53 18.71 -23.08
C GLN A 971 20.47 17.68 -24.24
N ALA A 972 21.62 17.27 -24.80
CA ALA A 972 21.67 16.30 -25.90
C ALA A 972 21.27 14.87 -25.50
N TYR A 973 21.18 14.58 -24.20
CA TYR A 973 20.72 13.28 -23.66
C TYR A 973 19.27 12.90 -24.05
N TYR A 974 18.48 13.76 -24.70
CA TYR A 974 17.14 13.41 -25.18
C TYR A 974 16.86 13.87 -26.62
N PHE A 975 16.73 12.91 -27.54
CA PHE A 975 16.39 13.18 -28.94
C PHE A 975 14.90 13.54 -29.10
N GLY A 976 14.62 14.81 -29.43
CA GLY A 976 13.34 15.22 -30.04
C GLY A 976 12.29 15.84 -29.11
N GLY A 977 12.62 16.13 -27.86
CA GLY A 977 11.75 16.85 -26.92
C GLY A 977 12.15 18.32 -26.71
N SER A 978 11.27 19.08 -26.07
CA SER A 978 11.62 20.42 -25.54
C SER A 978 12.66 20.32 -24.43
N ALA A 979 13.41 21.40 -24.21
CA ALA A 979 14.36 21.57 -23.12
C ALA A 979 13.74 21.30 -21.73
N ILE A 980 14.20 20.25 -21.03
CA ILE A 980 13.80 19.93 -19.64
C ILE A 980 15.01 20.20 -18.73
N LYS A 981 14.86 21.15 -17.79
CA LYS A 981 15.94 21.57 -16.86
C LYS A 981 15.76 21.07 -15.43
N ASP A 982 14.54 20.72 -15.03
CA ASP A 982 14.16 20.24 -13.69
C ASP A 982 14.50 18.75 -13.49
N ARG A 983 15.65 18.32 -14.02
CA ARG A 983 16.15 16.94 -13.94
C ARG A 983 17.11 16.74 -12.78
N GLY A 984 17.21 15.50 -12.33
CA GLY A 984 18.24 15.06 -11.39
C GLY A 984 19.42 14.38 -12.09
N ILE A 985 20.52 14.20 -11.35
CA ILE A 985 21.66 13.37 -11.76
C ILE A 985 22.12 12.47 -10.60
N ARG A 986 22.59 11.27 -10.93
CA ARG A 986 23.18 10.31 -9.99
C ARG A 986 24.66 10.59 -9.72
N GLY A 987 25.10 10.41 -8.48
CA GLY A 987 26.50 10.58 -8.10
C GLY A 987 26.83 10.15 -6.68
N CYS A 988 28.03 10.52 -6.24
CA CYS A 988 28.56 10.30 -4.91
C CYS A 988 28.60 11.62 -4.12
N PHE A 989 27.95 11.63 -2.96
CA PHE A 989 28.05 12.66 -1.93
C PHE A 989 29.19 12.27 -0.98
N VAL A 990 30.22 13.10 -0.88
CA VAL A 990 31.29 12.93 0.12
C VAL A 990 31.10 13.98 1.19
N TYR A 991 30.88 13.55 2.45
CA TYR A 991 30.44 14.44 3.52
C TYR A 991 31.19 14.22 4.83
N ASN A 992 31.35 15.29 5.59
CA ASN A 992 31.82 15.26 6.97
C ASN A 992 30.64 14.94 7.91
N ARG A 993 30.74 13.83 8.64
CA ARG A 993 29.72 13.34 9.58
C ARG A 993 29.51 14.26 10.77
N ASN A 994 30.51 15.05 11.16
CA ASN A 994 30.48 15.91 12.34
C ASN A 994 30.00 17.34 12.02
N THR A 995 29.93 17.74 10.74
CA THR A 995 29.48 19.10 10.34
C THR A 995 28.43 19.14 9.24
N GLY A 996 28.21 18.04 8.51
CA GLY A 996 27.30 18.03 7.36
C GLY A 996 27.83 18.72 6.10
N ASN A 997 29.00 19.37 6.14
CA ASN A 997 29.67 19.87 4.93
C ASN A 997 29.88 18.72 3.93
N HIS A 998 29.53 18.94 2.66
CA HIS A 998 29.59 17.90 1.64
C HIS A 998 29.83 18.44 0.23
N ILE A 999 30.36 17.59 -0.64
CA ILE A 999 30.44 17.82 -2.08
C ILE A 999 29.74 16.70 -2.83
N PHE A 1000 29.37 16.98 -4.09
CA PHE A 1000 28.78 16.01 -5.00
C PHE A 1000 29.65 15.79 -6.24
N LEU A 1001 29.90 14.51 -6.53
CA LEU A 1001 30.68 14.03 -7.67
C LEU A 1001 29.72 13.24 -8.58
N PRO A 1002 29.24 13.82 -9.70
CA PRO A 1002 28.34 13.12 -10.63
C PRO A 1002 29.04 11.92 -11.27
N VAL A 1003 28.25 10.88 -11.61
CA VAL A 1003 28.72 9.74 -12.44
C VAL A 1003 28.21 9.80 -13.88
N GLY A 1004 27.75 10.98 -14.30
CA GLY A 1004 27.22 11.26 -15.64
C GLY A 1004 25.74 10.93 -15.83
N ALA A 1005 25.10 11.61 -16.78
CA ALA A 1005 23.69 11.47 -17.13
C ALA A 1005 23.35 10.04 -17.58
N SER A 1006 24.18 9.51 -18.50
CA SER A 1006 24.15 8.11 -18.93
C SER A 1006 24.50 7.11 -17.82
N GLY A 1007 25.14 7.57 -16.74
CA GLY A 1007 25.66 6.77 -15.64
C GLY A 1007 27.07 6.22 -15.83
N TYR A 1008 27.72 6.60 -16.92
CA TYR A 1008 29.03 6.09 -17.32
C TYR A 1008 29.99 7.26 -17.57
N GLY A 1009 30.51 7.86 -16.49
CA GLY A 1009 31.44 8.99 -16.53
C GLY A 1009 32.86 8.60 -16.94
N HIS A 1010 33.00 7.89 -18.07
CA HIS A 1010 34.24 7.30 -18.55
C HIS A 1010 34.14 6.88 -20.03
N ARG A 1011 35.11 7.27 -20.86
CA ARG A 1011 35.24 6.84 -22.27
C ARG A 1011 36.54 6.09 -22.53
N LYS A 1012 36.45 4.89 -23.10
CA LYS A 1012 37.54 3.90 -23.17
C LYS A 1012 38.23 3.81 -24.54
N ALA A 1013 39.55 3.87 -24.55
CA ALA A 1013 40.41 3.53 -25.68
C ALA A 1013 40.49 2.01 -25.93
N LYS A 1014 40.34 1.19 -24.89
CA LYS A 1014 40.59 -0.27 -24.93
C LYS A 1014 39.52 -1.10 -25.67
N GLU A 1015 38.31 -0.56 -25.84
CA GLU A 1015 37.19 -1.20 -26.58
C GLU A 1015 36.99 -0.65 -28.00
N GLY A 1016 37.93 0.18 -28.47
CA GLY A 1016 37.84 0.88 -29.76
C GLY A 1016 37.38 2.33 -29.58
N ASN A 1017 38.27 3.26 -29.92
CA ASN A 1017 37.96 4.67 -30.23
C ASN A 1017 36.98 5.43 -29.29
N GLY A 1018 36.99 5.16 -27.97
CA GLY A 1018 36.33 6.01 -26.98
C GLY A 1018 34.96 5.56 -26.46
N VAL A 1019 34.65 4.25 -26.45
CA VAL A 1019 33.36 3.70 -25.94
C VAL A 1019 32.99 4.25 -24.55
N LEU A 1020 31.77 4.77 -24.40
CA LEU A 1020 31.23 5.30 -23.14
C LEU A 1020 30.80 4.16 -22.20
N ARG A 1021 31.70 3.70 -21.33
CA ARG A 1021 31.45 2.59 -20.40
C ARG A 1021 32.33 2.75 -19.17
N TYR A 1022 31.73 2.64 -17.98
CA TYR A 1022 32.44 2.75 -16.71
C TYR A 1022 33.51 1.66 -16.52
N SER A 1023 33.14 0.38 -16.64
CA SER A 1023 34.01 -0.76 -16.33
C SER A 1023 35.30 -0.78 -17.17
N CYS A 1024 36.47 -0.80 -16.51
CA CYS A 1024 37.76 -0.69 -17.20
C CYS A 1024 38.15 -1.94 -18.02
N GLY A 1025 38.11 -3.13 -17.42
CA GLY A 1025 38.49 -4.38 -18.10
C GLY A 1025 37.33 -5.19 -18.67
N GLN A 1026 36.13 -5.05 -18.10
CA GLN A 1026 35.02 -5.98 -18.34
C GLN A 1026 34.02 -5.42 -19.36
N THR A 1027 33.78 -6.16 -20.44
CA THR A 1027 32.95 -5.74 -21.59
C THR A 1027 31.58 -6.45 -21.65
N GLN A 1028 31.45 -7.54 -20.88
CA GLN A 1028 30.33 -8.48 -20.82
C GLN A 1028 30.29 -9.14 -19.43
N ILE A 1029 29.33 -10.03 -19.15
CA ILE A 1029 29.28 -10.81 -17.90
C ILE A 1029 30.64 -11.48 -17.61
N PHE A 1030 31.04 -11.54 -16.35
CA PHE A 1030 32.32 -12.14 -15.95
C PHE A 1030 32.41 -13.60 -16.43
N PRO A 1031 33.45 -13.98 -17.20
CA PRO A 1031 33.53 -15.30 -17.79
C PRO A 1031 33.75 -16.36 -16.70
N THR A 1032 32.88 -17.37 -16.65
CA THR A 1032 33.01 -18.52 -15.75
C THR A 1032 34.30 -19.29 -16.07
N ASN A 1033 35.34 -19.13 -15.26
CA ASN A 1033 36.62 -19.80 -15.43
C ASN A 1033 36.96 -20.61 -14.16
N PRO A 1034 36.84 -21.95 -14.18
CA PRO A 1034 37.13 -22.80 -13.02
C PRO A 1034 38.56 -22.66 -12.46
N ASN A 1035 39.50 -22.20 -13.29
CA ASN A 1035 40.91 -21.98 -12.93
C ASN A 1035 41.27 -20.48 -12.81
N GLY A 1036 40.27 -19.59 -12.82
CA GLY A 1036 40.43 -18.14 -12.71
C GLY A 1036 40.39 -17.65 -11.27
N PHE A 1037 40.85 -16.42 -11.05
CA PHE A 1037 40.80 -15.77 -9.73
C PHE A 1037 39.36 -15.50 -9.25
N TYR A 1038 38.42 -15.33 -10.19
CA TYR A 1038 36.98 -15.38 -9.94
C TYR A 1038 36.41 -16.49 -10.82
N THR A 1039 35.69 -17.44 -10.23
CA THR A 1039 35.19 -18.64 -10.92
C THR A 1039 33.77 -18.47 -11.42
N ASP A 1040 32.90 -17.86 -10.60
CA ASP A 1040 31.50 -17.54 -10.89
C ASP A 1040 30.96 -16.39 -9.98
N ALA A 1041 29.66 -16.12 -10.06
CA ALA A 1041 28.97 -15.12 -9.24
C ALA A 1041 29.00 -15.39 -7.72
N SER A 1042 29.26 -16.61 -7.24
CA SER A 1042 29.47 -16.88 -5.81
C SER A 1042 30.85 -16.43 -5.31
N THR A 1043 31.81 -16.21 -6.22
CA THR A 1043 33.14 -15.70 -5.87
C THR A 1043 33.30 -14.19 -6.06
N ALA A 1044 32.49 -13.57 -6.92
CA ALA A 1044 32.57 -12.14 -7.21
C ALA A 1044 31.21 -11.48 -7.52
N PRO A 1045 30.21 -11.59 -6.63
CA PRO A 1045 28.81 -11.27 -6.94
C PRO A 1045 28.53 -9.87 -7.50
N LEU A 1046 29.18 -8.84 -6.95
CA LEU A 1046 28.97 -7.45 -7.42
C LEU A 1046 29.89 -7.06 -8.59
N PHE A 1047 30.84 -7.92 -8.95
CA PHE A 1047 31.68 -7.75 -10.14
C PHE A 1047 31.22 -8.63 -11.31
N TYR A 1048 30.28 -9.55 -11.08
CA TYR A 1048 29.74 -10.47 -12.08
C TYR A 1048 29.18 -9.74 -13.31
N ASP A 1049 28.48 -8.63 -13.12
CA ASP A 1049 27.84 -7.83 -14.17
C ASP A 1049 28.29 -6.36 -14.20
N LEU A 1050 29.46 -6.04 -13.61
CA LEU A 1050 30.02 -4.68 -13.50
C LEU A 1050 30.09 -3.94 -14.86
N TYR A 1051 30.17 -4.67 -15.98
CA TYR A 1051 30.16 -4.14 -17.34
C TYR A 1051 28.94 -3.26 -17.70
N MET A 1052 27.82 -3.46 -17.00
CA MET A 1052 26.59 -2.67 -17.14
C MET A 1052 26.31 -1.74 -15.96
N ARG A 1053 27.13 -1.78 -14.90
CA ARG A 1053 26.89 -1.00 -13.68
C ARG A 1053 27.43 0.44 -13.82
N PRO A 1054 26.75 1.43 -13.24
CA PRO A 1054 27.16 2.83 -13.34
C PRO A 1054 28.35 3.16 -12.44
N GLY A 1055 29.07 4.23 -12.81
CA GLY A 1055 30.26 4.73 -12.10
C GLY A 1055 31.00 5.76 -12.95
N ALA A 1056 32.05 6.35 -12.38
CA ALA A 1056 32.89 7.32 -13.06
C ALA A 1056 34.33 7.30 -12.54
N ILE A 1057 35.24 7.85 -13.35
CA ILE A 1057 36.64 8.02 -13.00
C ILE A 1057 36.98 9.51 -13.05
N TYR A 1058 37.84 9.94 -12.12
CA TYR A 1058 38.34 11.30 -12.01
C TYR A 1058 39.86 11.29 -12.14
N TRP A 1059 40.42 12.15 -12.99
CA TRP A 1059 41.87 12.32 -13.08
C TRP A 1059 42.41 13.17 -11.93
N THR A 1060 43.66 12.91 -11.55
CA THR A 1060 44.43 13.73 -10.60
C THR A 1060 45.47 14.59 -11.31
N GLU A 1061 45.89 15.69 -10.68
CA GLU A 1061 46.98 16.55 -11.16
C GLU A 1061 48.27 15.73 -11.33
N ASP A 1062 48.66 15.04 -10.25
CA ASP A 1062 49.90 14.27 -10.11
C ASP A 1062 49.68 12.76 -10.10
N VAL A 1063 50.80 12.02 -10.14
CA VAL A 1063 50.87 10.55 -10.13
C VAL A 1063 51.74 10.03 -8.99
N THR A 1064 51.25 9.04 -8.24
CA THR A 1064 51.96 8.47 -7.08
C THR A 1064 52.07 6.95 -7.12
N GLY A 1065 53.17 6.47 -6.52
CA GLY A 1065 53.45 5.05 -6.36
C GLY A 1065 53.79 4.30 -7.65
N THR A 1066 54.44 3.16 -7.49
CA THR A 1066 54.53 2.10 -8.51
C THR A 1066 54.06 0.82 -7.84
N GLY A 1067 52.76 0.52 -7.96
CA GLY A 1067 52.21 -0.74 -7.46
C GLY A 1067 52.41 -1.86 -8.47
N THR A 1068 51.99 -3.09 -8.12
CA THR A 1068 52.01 -4.24 -9.04
C THR A 1068 51.25 -3.98 -10.36
N TRP A 1069 50.32 -3.02 -10.38
CA TRP A 1069 49.46 -2.66 -11.51
C TRP A 1069 49.86 -1.34 -12.21
N GLY A 1070 51.06 -0.83 -11.93
CA GLY A 1070 51.59 0.42 -12.50
C GLY A 1070 51.36 1.64 -11.62
N THR A 1071 51.40 2.83 -12.24
CA THR A 1071 51.26 4.12 -11.57
C THR A 1071 49.80 4.42 -11.20
N THR A 1072 49.56 5.06 -10.04
CA THR A 1072 48.23 5.64 -9.73
C THR A 1072 48.06 6.94 -10.51
N VAL A 1073 46.95 7.07 -11.23
CA VAL A 1073 46.71 8.17 -12.18
C VAL A 1073 45.38 8.91 -11.97
N GLY A 1074 44.54 8.43 -11.05
CA GLY A 1074 43.24 9.03 -10.76
C GLY A 1074 42.49 8.30 -9.64
N TRP A 1075 41.19 8.59 -9.56
CA TRP A 1075 40.26 8.06 -8.57
C TRP A 1075 39.03 7.38 -9.21
N ASP A 1076 38.63 6.24 -8.67
CA ASP A 1076 37.47 5.44 -9.08
C ASP A 1076 36.27 5.67 -8.15
N ILE A 1077 35.09 5.90 -8.72
CA ILE A 1077 33.81 6.03 -8.01
C ILE A 1077 32.85 4.96 -8.55
N ASN A 1078 32.81 3.82 -7.85
CA ASN A 1078 31.90 2.74 -8.18
C ASN A 1078 30.53 2.99 -7.54
N TYR A 1079 29.55 3.43 -8.35
CA TYR A 1079 28.21 3.73 -7.83
C TYR A 1079 27.48 2.49 -7.33
N PHE A 1080 27.79 1.29 -7.84
CA PHE A 1080 27.09 0.05 -7.47
C PHE A 1080 27.66 -0.61 -6.22
N THR A 1081 28.99 -0.80 -6.16
CA THR A 1081 29.67 -1.47 -5.03
C THR A 1081 29.98 -0.53 -3.85
N PHE A 1082 29.70 0.77 -4.01
CA PHE A 1082 30.08 1.83 -3.09
C PHE A 1082 31.60 2.00 -2.91
N ASP A 1083 32.40 1.50 -3.85
CA ASP A 1083 33.85 1.74 -3.82
C ASP A 1083 34.19 3.19 -4.16
N PHE A 1084 35.29 3.66 -3.59
CA PHE A 1084 35.80 5.02 -3.68
C PHE A 1084 37.30 4.95 -3.41
N ASN A 1085 38.11 4.70 -4.44
CA ASN A 1085 39.51 4.25 -4.27
C ASN A 1085 40.40 4.67 -5.45
N ARG A 1086 41.71 4.45 -5.34
CA ARG A 1086 42.72 4.72 -6.39
C ARG A 1086 42.45 3.95 -7.68
N ILE A 1087 42.76 4.53 -8.84
CA ILE A 1087 42.84 3.80 -10.11
C ILE A 1087 44.23 3.85 -10.76
N TYR A 1088 44.64 2.69 -11.30
CA TYR A 1088 45.96 2.43 -11.86
C TYR A 1088 45.98 2.55 -13.39
N GLU A 1089 47.11 2.94 -13.95
CA GLU A 1089 47.31 3.14 -15.40
C GLU A 1089 46.88 1.93 -16.24
N ALA A 1090 47.12 0.70 -15.79
CA ALA A 1090 46.79 -0.53 -16.52
C ALA A 1090 45.28 -0.73 -16.77
N ASN A 1091 44.42 -0.03 -16.01
CA ASN A 1091 42.97 -0.04 -16.17
C ASN A 1091 42.47 0.99 -17.19
N VAL A 1092 43.17 2.14 -17.31
CA VAL A 1092 42.69 3.35 -18.02
C VAL A 1092 43.63 3.81 -19.16
N PHE A 1093 44.59 2.97 -19.54
CA PHE A 1093 45.45 3.14 -20.71
C PHE A 1093 45.45 1.88 -21.59
N ASN A 1094 45.53 2.10 -22.90
CA ASN A 1094 45.79 1.08 -23.91
C ASN A 1094 47.12 1.42 -24.61
N GLY A 1095 48.22 0.88 -24.08
CA GLY A 1095 49.57 1.36 -24.42
C GLY A 1095 49.71 2.83 -24.01
N ASN A 1096 50.17 3.70 -24.91
CA ASN A 1096 50.27 5.13 -24.65
C ASN A 1096 48.94 5.90 -24.86
N ASN A 1097 47.86 5.25 -25.29
CA ASN A 1097 46.57 5.90 -25.54
C ASN A 1097 45.72 5.86 -24.26
N SER A 1098 45.45 7.01 -23.65
CA SER A 1098 44.60 7.07 -22.45
C SER A 1098 43.12 6.94 -22.79
N ASP A 1099 42.36 6.52 -21.79
CA ASP A 1099 40.92 6.74 -21.71
C ASP A 1099 40.62 8.26 -21.49
N ALA A 1100 39.33 8.64 -21.40
CA ALA A 1100 38.90 9.99 -21.06
C ALA A 1100 37.94 10.00 -19.87
N CYS A 1101 38.23 10.85 -18.88
CA CYS A 1101 37.63 10.85 -17.53
C CYS A 1101 37.31 12.28 -17.08
N PHE A 1102 36.58 12.43 -15.97
CA PHE A 1102 36.24 13.74 -15.40
C PHE A 1102 37.42 14.36 -14.64
N ILE A 1103 37.30 15.66 -14.33
CA ILE A 1103 38.27 16.43 -13.54
C ILE A 1103 37.53 17.26 -12.49
N ARG A 1104 38.06 17.30 -11.28
CA ARG A 1104 37.59 18.11 -10.16
C ARG A 1104 38.73 18.96 -9.60
N CYS A 1105 38.43 20.19 -9.20
CA CYS A 1105 39.41 21.18 -8.76
C CYS A 1105 39.33 21.48 -7.27
N VAL A 1106 40.42 22.04 -6.73
CA VAL A 1106 40.57 22.48 -5.33
C VAL A 1106 41.31 23.82 -5.24
N GLU A 1107 41.04 24.59 -4.18
CA GLU A 1107 41.86 25.73 -3.75
C GLU A 1107 42.65 25.34 -2.49
N ASP A 1108 43.97 25.56 -2.50
CA ASP A 1108 44.80 25.32 -1.31
C ASP A 1108 44.51 26.34 -0.19
N PRO A 1109 44.81 26.00 1.09
CA PRO A 1109 44.72 26.98 2.17
C PRO A 1109 45.69 28.15 1.96
N ASN A 1110 45.16 29.38 1.96
CA ASN A 1110 45.94 30.63 2.08
C ASN A 1110 46.62 30.75 3.45
#